data_AF-A0AAV0JYT1-F1
#
_entry.id   AF-A0AAV0JYT1-F1
#
_cell.length_a   1.000
_cell.length_b   1.000
_cell.length_c   1.000
_cell.angle_alpha   90.00
_cell.angle_beta   90.00
_cell.angle_gamma   90.00
#
_symmetry.space_group_name_H-M   'P 1'
#
loop_
_entity.id
_entity.type
_entity.pdbx_description
1 polymer ?
#
loop_
_entity_poly.entity_id
_entity_poly.type
_entity_poly.pdbx_seq_one_letter_code
_entity_poly.pdbx_strand_id
1 'polypeptide(L)'
;MWKLKIAEDGDFLTTTNGHIGRQHWEFDPNAGTAEERQAVERVREEFKLNRFRVKQSADLLMRMQLTKENPTGTIPSAVKLKESEEITEEAVKTTLTRSISFYSSIQAHDGHWPAESAGPLFFMPPLNEDGGWGLHIEGHSTMFGSALSYICLRLLGEGPEGGEDKAVSRGRKWILSHGGLVGIPSWGKFWVSVLGLYEWSGCNPFPPEFWLVPPSSPVHPGKMLCYCRLVYMPMSYLYGKRFVGPITALIQTLRGELYNESYHKINWNAARNTVAKEDLYYPHPLVQDLTWGFLHHFAEPLLTRWPFSKVREKALRVAMEHVHYEDENSRYLCIGCVEKVLCLMACWVENPNSEAYQRHLTRLPDYYWVAEDGLKMQTFGCQTWDAVFAIQAIMSSNLSNEYGSTLRKAHDFLKASQVRENPSGDFKAMYRHISKGAWTFSAQDHGWQVSDCTAEGLKCALLFSQMPVELVGEPMGKEQLFDAVNVILSLQSNNGGFPAWEQQRAFQWLEKFNPTEFFEDTLIEREYIECSGSAIQSLAMFRKHYPTHRRKEIDLSIARGVHYIEQTQNPDGSWYGCWGICYTYGTWFAVEGLVSCVFQVYTNLEGGRPNLVQTAWALLSLIDAGQRSSSSNIFRLLRDLLAILFLLSSGDSGFDWNTTISPAALPPPPSLLCFSVATSGSNSSFGEETISSELKSLSCSTTSELWITFGCSVLFPILEMGWDRRRGELEKRGRCRKTRATLGSPPAARIPPLEIPNRRDFGERLGIQDHRLNPLSPSFAQIQSTFPLSPIEIPDHRLNPLSPSYR
;
A
#
# COMPACT_ATOMS: atom_id res chain seq x y z
N MET A 1 -3.97 30.17 -2.89
CA MET A 1 -2.92 29.30 -2.32
C MET A 1 -3.61 28.16 -1.59
N TRP A 2 -3.05 26.95 -1.65
CA TRP A 2 -3.57 25.80 -0.90
C TRP A 2 -3.22 25.95 0.59
N LYS A 3 -4.18 25.68 1.47
CA LYS A 3 -4.04 25.70 2.93
C LYS A 3 -4.23 24.30 3.49
N LEU A 4 -3.32 23.88 4.37
CA LEU A 4 -3.47 22.64 5.13
C LEU A 4 -4.44 22.90 6.29
N LYS A 5 -5.45 22.04 6.41
CA LYS A 5 -6.48 22.12 7.45
C LYS A 5 -6.39 20.90 8.35
N ILE A 6 -6.33 21.15 9.65
CA ILE A 6 -6.15 20.13 10.69
C ILE A 6 -7.34 20.16 11.65
N ALA A 7 -7.90 18.98 11.94
CA ALA A 7 -8.98 18.77 12.90
C ALA A 7 -10.23 19.65 12.69
N GLU A 8 -10.44 20.19 11.48
CA GLU A 8 -11.63 20.97 11.15
C GLU A 8 -12.85 20.06 10.89
N ASP A 9 -14.01 20.54 11.34
CA ASP A 9 -15.31 19.94 11.12
C ASP A 9 -15.88 20.32 9.74
N GLY A 10 -17.12 19.90 9.48
CA GLY A 10 -17.81 20.19 8.23
C GLY A 10 -19.16 19.49 8.16
N ASP A 11 -20.02 20.01 7.30
CA ASP A 11 -21.34 19.43 7.08
C ASP A 11 -21.23 17.96 6.66
N PHE A 12 -22.15 17.12 7.14
CA PHE A 12 -22.18 15.66 6.91
C PHE A 12 -20.97 14.87 7.42
N LEU A 13 -19.94 15.50 8.00
CA LEU A 13 -18.87 14.78 8.68
C LEU A 13 -19.35 14.24 10.02
N THR A 14 -18.88 13.05 10.37
CA THR A 14 -19.11 12.41 11.67
C THR A 14 -17.79 11.90 12.20
N THR A 15 -17.56 12.05 13.50
CA THR A 15 -16.30 11.70 14.14
C THR A 15 -16.52 11.11 15.53
N THR A 16 -15.59 10.30 15.99
CA THR A 16 -15.60 9.73 17.36
C THR A 16 -14.61 10.39 18.32
N ASN A 17 -13.74 11.28 17.83
CA ASN A 17 -12.75 12.01 18.64
C ASN A 17 -12.70 13.52 18.37
N GLY A 18 -13.75 14.11 17.79
CA GLY A 18 -13.74 15.54 17.48
C GLY A 18 -12.75 15.90 16.37
N HIS A 19 -12.61 15.03 15.36
CA HIS A 19 -11.78 15.22 14.17
C HIS A 19 -10.26 15.22 14.40
N ILE A 20 -9.79 14.87 15.60
CA ILE A 20 -8.35 14.74 15.89
C ILE A 20 -7.70 13.75 14.92
N GLY A 21 -6.61 14.17 14.27
CA GLY A 21 -5.89 13.43 13.23
C GLY A 21 -6.41 13.66 11.81
N ARG A 22 -7.51 14.39 11.62
CA ARG A 22 -7.99 14.72 10.27
C ARG A 22 -7.06 15.75 9.63
N GLN A 23 -6.58 15.45 8.42
CA GLN A 23 -5.77 16.34 7.59
C GLN A 23 -6.40 16.45 6.20
N HIS A 24 -6.53 17.66 5.66
CA HIS A 24 -6.97 17.87 4.28
C HIS A 24 -6.52 19.24 3.76
N TRP A 25 -6.64 19.45 2.45
CA TRP A 25 -6.23 20.69 1.79
C TRP A 25 -7.41 21.45 1.20
N GLU A 26 -7.41 22.77 1.37
CA GLU A 26 -8.42 23.67 0.80
C GLU A 26 -7.74 24.78 -0.02
N PHE A 27 -8.26 25.08 -1.21
CA PHE A 27 -7.75 26.18 -2.03
C PHE A 27 -8.46 27.48 -1.69
N ASP A 28 -7.70 28.49 -1.27
CA ASP A 28 -8.20 29.85 -1.04
C ASP A 28 -7.48 30.83 -2.00
N PRO A 29 -8.16 31.45 -2.97
CA PRO A 29 -7.52 32.34 -3.94
C PRO A 29 -6.90 33.59 -3.29
N ASN A 30 -7.40 33.99 -2.11
CA ASN A 30 -6.94 35.16 -1.38
C ASN A 30 -5.88 34.83 -0.31
N ALA A 31 -5.59 33.54 -0.09
CA ALA A 31 -4.59 33.10 0.87
C ALA A 31 -3.15 33.47 0.46
N GLY A 32 -2.36 33.77 1.49
CA GLY A 32 -0.92 34.00 1.43
C GLY A 32 -0.53 35.42 1.02
N THR A 33 0.67 35.85 1.40
CA THR A 33 1.29 37.08 0.88
C THR A 33 1.80 36.85 -0.56
N ALA A 34 2.23 37.92 -1.24
CA ALA A 34 2.82 37.79 -2.57
C ALA A 34 4.11 36.93 -2.53
N GLU A 35 4.90 37.10 -1.48
CA GLU A 35 6.16 36.39 -1.24
C GLU A 35 5.91 34.89 -1.00
N GLU A 36 4.88 34.55 -0.22
CA GLU A 36 4.50 33.15 0.04
C GLU A 36 4.02 32.45 -1.22
N ARG A 37 3.15 33.10 -1.98
CA ARG A 37 2.71 32.58 -3.29
C ARG A 37 3.90 32.38 -4.22
N GLN A 38 4.84 33.32 -4.25
CA GLN A 38 6.06 33.19 -5.04
C GLN A 38 6.96 32.05 -4.54
N ALA A 39 7.05 31.82 -3.22
CA ALA A 39 7.80 30.70 -2.66
C ALA A 39 7.22 29.35 -3.08
N VAL A 40 5.89 29.21 -3.05
CA VAL A 40 5.19 28.01 -3.54
C VAL A 40 5.48 27.76 -5.02
N GLU A 41 5.43 28.80 -5.86
CA GLU A 41 5.75 28.64 -7.29
C GLU A 41 7.23 28.31 -7.52
N ARG A 42 8.16 28.85 -6.71
CA ARG A 42 9.58 28.49 -6.80
C ARG A 42 9.82 27.01 -6.53
N VAL A 43 9.25 26.45 -5.46
CA VAL A 43 9.47 25.02 -5.14
C VAL A 43 8.82 24.09 -6.16
N ARG A 44 7.69 24.50 -6.77
CA ARG A 44 7.08 23.76 -7.88
C ARG A 44 7.96 23.73 -9.12
N GLU A 45 8.50 24.88 -9.52
CA GLU A 45 9.43 24.96 -10.66
C GLU A 45 10.73 24.19 -10.38
N GLU A 46 11.23 24.23 -9.14
CA GLU A 46 12.41 23.46 -8.73
C GLU A 46 12.16 21.95 -8.79
N PHE A 47 11.03 21.47 -8.26
CA PHE A 47 10.63 20.07 -8.39
C PHE A 47 10.54 19.68 -9.87
N LYS A 48 9.85 20.50 -10.66
CA LYS A 48 9.67 20.26 -12.09
C LYS A 48 11.00 20.13 -12.83
N LEU A 49 12.00 20.95 -12.54
CA LEU A 49 13.33 20.84 -13.15
C LEU A 49 14.07 19.56 -12.75
N ASN A 50 13.78 19.02 -11.56
CA ASN A 50 14.48 17.87 -10.98
C ASN A 50 13.69 16.55 -11.02
N ARG A 51 12.43 16.55 -11.49
CA ARG A 51 11.49 15.42 -11.39
C ARG A 51 11.93 14.08 -11.98
N PHE A 52 12.93 14.09 -12.87
CA PHE A 52 13.52 12.86 -13.43
C PHE A 52 14.68 12.30 -12.59
N ARG A 53 15.22 13.10 -11.68
CA ARG A 53 16.29 12.74 -10.73
C ARG A 53 15.74 12.48 -9.32
N VAL A 54 14.75 13.26 -8.92
CA VAL A 54 14.05 13.17 -7.62
C VAL A 54 12.56 13.06 -7.93
N LYS A 55 11.99 11.88 -7.76
CA LYS A 55 10.60 11.61 -8.18
C LYS A 55 9.57 11.85 -7.08
N GLN A 56 10.02 11.83 -5.83
CA GLN A 56 9.23 12.04 -4.64
C GLN A 56 9.18 13.52 -4.26
N SER A 57 8.01 13.99 -3.78
CA SER A 57 7.95 15.26 -3.06
C SER A 57 8.52 15.12 -1.64
N ALA A 58 8.89 16.27 -1.08
CA ALA A 58 9.38 16.46 0.27
C ALA A 58 8.35 17.24 1.12
N ASP A 59 7.06 17.25 0.76
CA ASP A 59 5.98 17.93 1.49
C ASP A 59 6.27 19.40 1.81
N LEU A 60 6.93 20.12 0.90
CA LEU A 60 7.47 21.45 1.17
C LEU A 60 6.36 22.45 1.50
N LEU A 61 5.19 22.33 0.88
CA LEU A 61 4.03 23.19 1.17
C LEU A 61 3.50 23.00 2.59
N MET A 62 3.44 21.76 3.10
CA MET A 62 3.07 21.47 4.48
C MET A 62 4.12 22.04 5.43
N ARG A 63 5.41 21.75 5.16
CA ARG A 63 6.54 22.19 5.99
C ARG A 63 6.56 23.72 6.12
N MET A 64 6.35 24.46 5.03
CA MET A 64 6.27 25.93 5.02
C MET A 64 5.15 26.48 5.92
N GLN A 65 3.98 25.84 5.92
CA GLN A 65 2.83 26.30 6.72
C GLN A 65 3.01 25.98 8.20
N LEU A 66 3.35 24.73 8.54
CA LEU A 66 3.48 24.32 9.94
C LEU A 66 4.68 24.96 10.64
N THR A 67 5.83 25.12 9.96
CA THR A 67 6.99 25.81 10.56
C THR A 67 6.71 27.28 10.86
N LYS A 68 5.85 27.92 10.05
CA LYS A 68 5.39 29.29 10.31
C LYS A 68 4.43 29.36 11.50
N GLU A 69 3.53 28.38 11.62
CA GLU A 69 2.56 28.29 12.73
C GLU A 69 3.20 27.88 14.06
N ASN A 70 4.27 27.08 14.01
CA ASN A 70 5.03 26.60 15.15
C ASN A 70 6.44 27.20 15.17
N PRO A 71 6.62 28.48 15.57
CA PRO A 71 7.94 29.05 15.71
C PRO A 71 8.72 28.31 16.80
N THR A 72 9.60 27.40 16.40
CA THR A 72 10.56 26.77 17.31
C THR A 72 11.72 27.72 17.60
N GLY A 73 12.41 27.51 18.72
CA GLY A 73 13.66 28.23 18.99
C GLY A 73 14.70 28.03 17.89
N THR A 74 15.82 28.76 17.97
CA THR A 74 16.91 28.69 16.98
C THR A 74 17.36 27.25 16.76
N ILE A 75 17.13 26.71 15.56
CA ILE A 75 17.63 25.40 15.16
C ILE A 75 19.16 25.50 15.08
N PRO A 76 19.92 24.67 15.84
CA PRO A 76 21.38 24.72 15.85
C PRO A 76 21.95 24.59 14.44
N SER A 77 23.03 25.32 14.15
CA SER A 77 23.73 25.18 12.86
C SER A 77 24.19 23.75 12.63
N ALA A 78 24.07 23.30 11.39
CA ALA A 78 24.40 21.92 11.06
C ALA A 78 25.91 21.67 11.15
N VAL A 79 26.30 20.52 11.71
CA VAL A 79 27.70 20.12 11.89
C VAL A 79 28.14 19.34 10.66
N LYS A 80 29.06 19.91 9.87
CA LYS A 80 29.69 19.21 8.73
C LYS A 80 30.93 18.48 9.24
N LEU A 81 30.92 17.15 9.19
CA LEU A 81 32.08 16.32 9.47
C LEU A 81 32.77 15.91 8.18
N LYS A 82 34.10 16.09 8.09
CA LYS A 82 34.89 15.55 6.97
C LYS A 82 35.05 14.03 7.10
N GLU A 83 35.35 13.33 6.00
CA GLU A 83 35.56 11.87 6.00
C GLU A 83 36.61 11.38 7.01
N SER A 84 37.62 12.21 7.33
CA SER A 84 38.70 11.89 8.27
C SER A 84 38.47 12.40 9.69
N GLU A 85 37.41 13.18 9.94
CA GLU A 85 37.13 13.75 11.26
C GLU A 85 36.39 12.75 12.17
N GLU A 86 36.78 12.71 13.44
CA GLU A 86 36.19 11.85 14.46
C GLU A 86 34.80 12.35 14.87
N ILE A 87 33.83 11.43 15.02
CA ILE A 87 32.45 11.78 15.38
C ILE A 87 32.36 12.02 16.89
N THR A 88 32.28 13.29 17.29
CA THR A 88 32.15 13.68 18.70
C THR A 88 30.74 13.50 19.24
N GLU A 89 30.59 13.35 20.56
CA GLU A 89 29.28 13.33 21.23
C GLU A 89 28.51 14.63 21.00
N GLU A 90 29.19 15.77 21.02
CA GLU A 90 28.61 17.07 20.76
C GLU A 90 28.06 17.19 19.33
N ALA A 91 28.76 16.64 18.33
CA ALA A 91 28.27 16.62 16.96
C ALA A 91 26.99 15.79 16.83
N VAL A 92 26.91 14.64 17.50
CA VAL A 92 25.70 13.79 17.51
C VAL A 92 24.56 14.52 18.23
N LYS A 93 24.81 15.08 19.41
CA LYS A 93 23.81 15.83 20.17
C LYS A 93 23.28 17.01 19.38
N THR A 94 24.16 17.82 18.78
CA THR A 94 23.77 18.97 17.95
C THR A 94 22.90 18.53 16.77
N THR A 95 23.27 17.43 16.10
CA THR A 95 22.48 16.92 14.97
C THR A 95 21.13 16.36 15.41
N LEU A 96 21.05 15.66 16.54
CA LEU A 96 19.78 15.20 17.12
C LEU A 96 18.89 16.37 17.52
N THR A 97 19.41 17.35 18.26
CA THR A 97 18.69 18.57 18.62
C THR A 97 18.21 19.31 17.36
N ARG A 98 19.05 19.44 16.34
CA ARG A 98 18.64 20.04 15.05
C ARG A 98 17.50 19.28 14.40
N SER A 99 17.59 17.95 14.33
CA SER A 99 16.59 17.09 13.69
C SER A 99 15.26 17.10 14.44
N ILE A 100 15.29 16.99 15.77
CA ILE A 100 14.09 16.98 16.60
C ILE A 100 13.45 18.37 16.68
N SER A 101 14.25 19.45 16.70
CA SER A 101 13.72 20.81 16.61
C SER A 101 13.00 21.04 15.28
N PHE A 102 13.59 20.63 14.16
CA PHE A 102 12.94 20.69 12.86
C PHE A 102 11.66 19.85 12.84
N TYR A 103 11.74 18.58 13.26
CA TYR A 103 10.58 17.68 13.23
C TYR A 103 9.46 18.14 14.18
N SER A 104 9.80 18.77 15.31
CA SER A 104 8.82 19.38 16.22
C SER A 104 8.15 20.62 15.60
N SER A 105 8.84 21.36 14.72
CA SER A 105 8.28 22.55 14.06
C SER A 105 7.20 22.20 13.02
N ILE A 106 7.14 20.96 12.56
CA ILE A 106 6.14 20.46 11.62
C ILE A 106 5.06 19.59 12.30
N GLN A 107 4.98 19.61 13.63
CA GLN A 107 3.89 18.95 14.36
C GLN A 107 2.60 19.79 14.25
N ALA A 108 1.48 19.15 13.92
CA ALA A 108 0.20 19.83 13.91
C ALA A 108 -0.30 20.18 15.32
N HIS A 109 -1.23 21.11 15.42
CA HIS A 109 -1.71 21.63 16.70
C HIS A 109 -2.49 20.60 17.53
N ASP A 110 -3.09 19.59 16.90
CA ASP A 110 -3.78 18.47 17.53
C ASP A 110 -2.82 17.31 17.91
N GLY A 111 -1.52 17.45 17.62
CA GLY A 111 -0.44 16.62 18.15
C GLY A 111 0.11 15.54 17.22
N HIS A 112 -0.48 15.34 16.03
CA HIS A 112 0.08 14.43 15.03
C HIS A 112 1.06 15.13 14.08
N TRP A 113 1.70 14.35 13.20
CA TRP A 113 2.53 14.84 12.12
C TRP A 113 1.80 14.61 10.79
N PRO A 114 1.31 15.68 10.14
CA PRO A 114 0.73 15.55 8.82
C PRO A 114 1.79 15.14 7.82
N ALA A 115 1.47 14.16 6.99
CA ALA A 115 2.38 13.66 5.97
C ALA A 115 1.61 13.12 4.78
N GLU A 116 2.28 13.11 3.63
CA GLU A 116 1.85 12.36 2.47
C GLU A 116 1.91 10.85 2.74
N SER A 117 0.81 10.14 2.50
CA SER A 117 0.82 8.68 2.34
C SER A 117 0.22 8.28 0.99
N ALA A 118 0.91 8.68 -0.08
CA ALA A 118 0.60 8.22 -1.43
C ALA A 118 1.24 6.85 -1.70
N GLY A 119 0.48 5.97 -2.33
CA GLY A 119 0.94 4.66 -2.78
C GLY A 119 0.97 4.61 -4.31
N PRO A 120 0.19 3.72 -4.95
CA PRO A 120 0.04 3.73 -6.40
C PRO A 120 -0.72 4.99 -6.83
N LEU A 121 -0.08 5.83 -7.63
CA LEU A 121 -0.67 7.05 -8.16
C LEU A 121 -1.54 6.72 -9.38
N PHE A 122 -2.62 5.96 -9.18
CA PHE A 122 -3.55 5.65 -10.26
C PHE A 122 -4.23 6.87 -10.88
N PHE A 123 -4.06 8.05 -10.27
CA PHE A 123 -4.73 9.28 -10.67
C PHE A 123 -3.84 10.29 -11.39
N MET A 124 -2.52 10.40 -11.10
CA MET A 124 -1.56 11.25 -11.83
C MET A 124 -0.09 11.00 -11.35
N PRO A 125 0.63 9.94 -11.74
CA PRO A 125 2.06 9.85 -11.47
C PRO A 125 2.85 10.88 -12.28
N PRO A 126 4.13 11.13 -11.94
CA PRO A 126 5.04 11.84 -12.82
C PRO A 126 5.17 11.10 -14.17
N LEU A 127 5.16 11.85 -15.26
CA LEU A 127 5.41 11.33 -16.60
C LEU A 127 6.86 10.81 -16.68
N ASN A 128 7.05 9.56 -17.11
CA ASN A 128 8.38 9.00 -17.34
C ASN A 128 9.02 9.58 -18.62
N GLU A 129 10.34 9.45 -18.75
CA GLU A 129 11.08 9.95 -19.92
C GLU A 129 10.60 9.31 -21.24
N ASP A 130 10.12 8.06 -21.20
CA ASP A 130 9.57 7.35 -22.36
C ASP A 130 8.17 7.84 -22.78
N GLY A 131 7.54 8.71 -21.97
CA GLY A 131 6.23 9.28 -22.22
C GLY A 131 5.07 8.49 -21.62
N GLY A 132 5.32 7.40 -20.91
CA GLY A 132 4.30 6.66 -20.16
C GLY A 132 4.27 7.01 -18.67
N TRP A 133 3.48 6.25 -17.93
CA TRP A 133 3.35 6.35 -16.48
C TRP A 133 3.41 4.97 -15.83
N GLY A 134 4.10 4.89 -14.69
CA GLY A 134 4.22 3.67 -13.91
C GLY A 134 3.05 3.45 -12.95
N LEU A 135 3.11 2.30 -12.27
CA LEU A 135 2.18 1.95 -11.21
C LEU A 135 2.37 2.82 -9.95
N HIS A 136 3.61 3.23 -9.69
CA HIS A 136 4.02 4.13 -8.62
C HIS A 136 5.12 5.08 -9.15
N ILE A 137 5.50 6.09 -8.38
CA ILE A 137 6.44 7.14 -8.82
C ILE A 137 7.79 6.57 -9.30
N GLU A 138 8.34 5.58 -8.61
CA GLU A 138 9.59 4.93 -9.01
C GLU A 138 9.46 3.90 -10.15
N GLY A 139 8.23 3.56 -10.54
CA GLY A 139 7.95 2.48 -11.48
C GLY A 139 8.26 2.83 -12.93
N HIS A 140 8.63 1.82 -13.71
CA HIS A 140 8.65 1.92 -15.17
C HIS A 140 7.22 2.06 -15.70
N SER A 141 7.08 2.56 -16.94
CA SER A 141 5.79 2.77 -17.56
C SER A 141 5.02 1.47 -17.78
N THR A 142 3.72 1.49 -17.48
CA THR A 142 2.80 0.35 -17.57
C THR A 142 1.55 0.72 -18.36
N MET A 143 0.82 -0.25 -18.92
CA MET A 143 -0.46 0.03 -19.58
C MET A 143 -1.48 0.56 -18.58
N PHE A 144 -1.51 0.00 -17.37
CA PHE A 144 -2.39 0.47 -16.30
C PHE A 144 -2.14 1.93 -15.94
N GLY A 145 -0.90 2.27 -15.57
CA GLY A 145 -0.53 3.63 -15.19
C GLY A 145 -0.71 4.62 -16.34
N SER A 146 -0.24 4.27 -17.54
CA SER A 146 -0.28 5.17 -18.70
C SER A 146 -1.69 5.45 -19.18
N ALA A 147 -2.53 4.42 -19.31
CA ALA A 147 -3.90 4.59 -19.78
C ALA A 147 -4.74 5.41 -18.81
N LEU A 148 -4.69 5.11 -17.50
CA LEU A 148 -5.49 5.84 -16.51
C LEU A 148 -5.02 7.29 -16.38
N SER A 149 -3.71 7.55 -16.35
CA SER A 149 -3.18 8.92 -16.29
C SER A 149 -3.55 9.73 -17.52
N TYR A 150 -3.48 9.12 -18.72
CA TYR A 150 -3.94 9.73 -19.95
C TYR A 150 -5.43 10.10 -19.87
N ILE A 151 -6.28 9.15 -19.45
CA ILE A 151 -7.72 9.36 -19.32
C ILE A 151 -8.01 10.46 -18.30
N CYS A 152 -7.33 10.46 -17.15
CA CYS A 152 -7.44 11.49 -16.12
C CYS A 152 -7.11 12.88 -16.67
N LEU A 153 -5.98 13.05 -17.36
CA LEU A 153 -5.62 14.32 -18.01
C LEU A 153 -6.71 14.80 -18.98
N ARG A 154 -7.24 13.89 -19.81
CA ARG A 154 -8.30 14.22 -20.78
C ARG A 154 -9.62 14.60 -20.08
N LEU A 155 -9.97 13.94 -18.98
CA LEU A 155 -11.14 14.27 -18.15
C LEU A 155 -10.98 15.61 -17.43
N LEU A 156 -9.75 15.97 -17.03
CA LEU A 156 -9.40 17.25 -16.41
C LEU A 156 -9.33 18.42 -17.41
N GLY A 157 -9.53 18.15 -18.71
CA GLY A 157 -9.68 19.17 -19.75
C GLY A 157 -8.47 19.34 -20.66
N GLU A 158 -7.38 18.60 -20.46
CA GLU A 158 -6.22 18.66 -21.36
C GLU A 158 -6.59 18.14 -22.74
N GLY A 159 -6.20 18.85 -23.81
CA GLY A 159 -6.43 18.44 -25.20
C GLY A 159 -5.57 17.22 -25.63
N PRO A 160 -5.83 16.62 -26.81
CA PRO A 160 -5.05 15.46 -27.29
C PRO A 160 -3.54 15.75 -27.51
N GLU A 161 -3.19 17.02 -27.69
CA GLU A 161 -1.83 17.54 -27.80
C GLU A 161 -1.43 18.38 -26.57
N GLY A 162 -2.25 18.34 -25.51
CA GLY A 162 -2.10 19.11 -24.29
C GLY A 162 -1.17 18.46 -23.26
N GLY A 163 -1.19 19.02 -22.07
CA GLY A 163 -0.30 18.71 -20.97
C GLY A 163 1.09 19.28 -21.16
N GLU A 164 1.75 19.52 -20.03
CA GLU A 164 3.15 19.95 -20.00
C GLU A 164 4.05 18.95 -20.75
N ASP A 165 5.04 19.47 -21.50
CA ASP A 165 5.93 18.67 -22.35
C ASP A 165 5.21 17.70 -23.31
N LYS A 166 4.00 18.09 -23.74
CA LYS A 166 3.11 17.30 -24.59
C LYS A 166 2.81 15.92 -23.99
N ALA A 167 2.67 15.86 -22.67
CA ALA A 167 2.43 14.64 -21.90
C ALA A 167 1.32 13.78 -22.50
N VAL A 168 0.21 14.39 -22.93
CA VAL A 168 -0.92 13.65 -23.51
C VAL A 168 -0.52 12.98 -24.82
N SER A 169 0.08 13.70 -25.77
CA SER A 169 0.49 13.12 -27.06
C SER A 169 1.53 12.00 -26.91
N ARG A 170 2.47 12.16 -25.96
CA ARG A 170 3.51 11.17 -25.64
C ARG A 170 2.90 9.93 -24.98
N GLY A 171 2.00 10.14 -24.03
CA GLY A 171 1.19 9.10 -23.40
C GLY A 171 0.41 8.27 -24.41
N ARG A 172 -0.32 8.92 -25.31
CA ARG A 172 -1.05 8.23 -26.39
C ARG A 172 -0.11 7.41 -27.27
N LYS A 173 1.03 7.99 -27.66
CA LYS A 173 2.03 7.29 -28.47
C LYS A 173 2.53 6.03 -27.74
N TRP A 174 2.84 6.16 -26.45
CA TRP A 174 3.28 5.05 -25.62
C TRP A 174 2.18 3.97 -25.53
N ILE A 175 0.94 4.33 -25.23
CA ILE A 175 -0.19 3.39 -25.12
C ILE A 175 -0.37 2.62 -26.43
N LEU A 176 -0.40 3.32 -27.57
CA LEU A 176 -0.61 2.68 -28.87
C LEU A 176 0.58 1.82 -29.31
N SER A 177 1.81 2.15 -28.92
CA SER A 177 2.98 1.31 -29.23
C SER A 177 3.06 0.02 -28.40
N HIS A 178 2.31 -0.06 -27.30
CA HIS A 178 2.27 -1.21 -26.39
C HIS A 178 0.96 -2.03 -26.49
N GLY A 179 0.26 -1.92 -27.62
CA GLY A 179 -0.92 -2.75 -27.93
C GLY A 179 -2.27 -2.09 -27.61
N GLY A 180 -2.25 -0.84 -27.13
CA GLY A 180 -3.45 -0.05 -26.86
C GLY A 180 -4.23 -0.53 -25.65
N LEU A 181 -5.35 0.16 -25.38
CA LEU A 181 -6.15 -0.03 -24.17
C LEU A 181 -6.76 -1.43 -24.04
N VAL A 182 -6.79 -2.25 -25.11
CA VAL A 182 -7.22 -3.66 -25.05
C VAL A 182 -6.43 -4.45 -24.00
N GLY A 183 -5.13 -4.16 -23.87
CA GLY A 183 -4.20 -4.87 -22.97
C GLY A 183 -4.15 -4.35 -21.54
N ILE A 184 -5.03 -3.44 -21.13
CA ILE A 184 -5.05 -2.98 -19.74
C ILE A 184 -5.41 -4.13 -18.76
N PRO A 185 -4.79 -4.25 -17.57
CA PRO A 185 -5.10 -5.29 -16.58
C PRO A 185 -6.54 -5.29 -16.07
N SER A 186 -6.95 -6.33 -15.33
CA SER A 186 -8.33 -6.55 -14.87
C SER A 186 -8.96 -5.36 -14.12
N TRP A 187 -8.24 -4.74 -13.19
CA TRP A 187 -8.70 -3.54 -12.48
C TRP A 187 -8.88 -2.35 -13.44
N GLY A 188 -8.03 -2.25 -14.45
CA GLY A 188 -8.09 -1.17 -15.42
C GLY A 188 -9.28 -1.39 -16.35
N LYS A 189 -9.48 -2.63 -16.82
CA LYS A 189 -10.67 -3.05 -17.58
C LYS A 189 -11.95 -2.70 -16.85
N PHE A 190 -11.99 -2.93 -15.53
CA PHE A 190 -13.12 -2.53 -14.69
C PHE A 190 -13.36 -1.02 -14.75
N TRP A 191 -12.35 -0.20 -14.43
CA TRP A 191 -12.48 1.26 -14.42
C TRP A 191 -12.90 1.82 -15.78
N VAL A 192 -12.25 1.36 -16.85
CA VAL A 192 -12.56 1.82 -18.19
C VAL A 192 -13.88 1.25 -18.73
N SER A 193 -14.39 0.14 -18.21
CA SER A 193 -15.75 -0.35 -18.51
C SER A 193 -16.82 0.51 -17.83
N VAL A 194 -16.61 0.83 -16.55
CA VAL A 194 -17.47 1.73 -15.79
C VAL A 194 -17.54 3.12 -16.44
N LEU A 195 -16.42 3.64 -16.94
CA LEU A 195 -16.37 4.91 -17.67
C LEU A 195 -17.01 4.84 -19.08
N GLY A 196 -17.17 3.65 -19.63
CA GLY A 196 -17.70 3.43 -20.98
C GLY A 196 -16.65 3.47 -22.09
N LEU A 197 -15.37 3.30 -21.77
CA LEU A 197 -14.30 3.12 -22.75
C LEU A 197 -14.05 1.65 -23.10
N TYR A 198 -14.62 0.68 -22.39
CA TYR A 198 -14.38 -0.76 -22.61
C TYR A 198 -15.70 -1.53 -22.44
N GLU A 199 -15.89 -2.63 -23.17
CA GLU A 199 -17.12 -3.43 -23.03
C GLU A 199 -17.00 -4.43 -21.87
N TRP A 200 -18.05 -4.56 -21.05
CA TRP A 200 -18.09 -5.54 -19.94
C TRP A 200 -17.86 -6.98 -20.41
N SER A 201 -18.18 -7.32 -21.67
CA SER A 201 -17.88 -8.63 -22.26
C SER A 201 -16.39 -8.92 -22.43
N GLY A 202 -15.55 -7.88 -22.41
CA GLY A 202 -14.10 -8.00 -22.37
C GLY A 202 -13.51 -7.99 -20.97
N CYS A 203 -14.35 -8.02 -19.94
CA CYS A 203 -13.92 -8.31 -18.57
C CYS A 203 -14.10 -9.78 -18.23
N ASN A 204 -13.16 -10.29 -17.48
CA ASN A 204 -13.33 -11.51 -16.70
C ASN A 204 -14.40 -11.27 -15.61
N PRO A 205 -15.34 -12.21 -15.32
CA PRO A 205 -16.47 -11.90 -14.44
C PRO A 205 -16.10 -11.52 -13.00
N PHE A 206 -16.87 -10.57 -12.43
CA PHE A 206 -16.85 -10.17 -11.02
C PHE A 206 -18.21 -10.53 -10.36
N PRO A 207 -18.53 -11.82 -10.16
CA PRO A 207 -19.89 -12.25 -9.84
C PRO A 207 -20.32 -11.80 -8.43
N PRO A 208 -21.40 -11.00 -8.27
CA PRO A 208 -21.90 -10.65 -6.95
C PRO A 208 -22.44 -11.87 -6.19
N GLU A 209 -22.83 -12.96 -6.86
CA GLU A 209 -23.29 -14.18 -6.21
C GLU A 209 -22.26 -14.81 -5.28
N PHE A 210 -20.99 -14.41 -5.40
CA PHE A 210 -19.93 -14.78 -4.49
C PHE A 210 -20.24 -14.45 -3.02
N TRP A 211 -21.00 -13.38 -2.77
CA TRP A 211 -21.46 -12.96 -1.44
C TRP A 211 -22.57 -13.85 -0.86
N LEU A 212 -23.15 -14.76 -1.64
CA LEU A 212 -24.16 -15.72 -1.19
C LEU A 212 -23.59 -17.11 -0.89
N VAL A 213 -22.29 -17.30 -1.10
CA VAL A 213 -21.61 -18.55 -0.77
C VAL A 213 -21.76 -18.82 0.73
N PRO A 214 -21.97 -20.07 1.19
CA PRO A 214 -22.08 -20.36 2.62
C PRO A 214 -20.77 -20.11 3.38
N PRO A 215 -20.79 -19.60 4.63
CA PRO A 215 -19.59 -19.36 5.44
C PRO A 215 -18.69 -20.60 5.66
N SER A 216 -19.26 -21.80 5.58
CA SER A 216 -18.52 -23.06 5.65
C SER A 216 -17.60 -23.29 4.44
N SER A 217 -17.88 -22.66 3.30
CA SER A 217 -17.10 -22.81 2.07
C SER A 217 -15.67 -22.29 2.22
N PRO A 218 -14.64 -22.98 1.67
CA PRO A 218 -13.26 -22.52 1.74
C PRO A 218 -12.97 -21.27 0.90
N VAL A 219 -13.86 -20.93 -0.05
CA VAL A 219 -13.76 -19.75 -0.91
C VAL A 219 -14.67 -18.60 -0.46
N HIS A 220 -15.21 -18.65 0.75
CA HIS A 220 -16.12 -17.61 1.23
C HIS A 220 -15.41 -16.24 1.31
N PRO A 221 -16.00 -15.14 0.79
CA PRO A 221 -15.33 -13.82 0.76
C PRO A 221 -14.95 -13.29 2.14
N GLY A 222 -15.73 -13.59 3.18
CA GLY A 222 -15.39 -13.24 4.57
C GLY A 222 -14.14 -13.91 5.14
N LYS A 223 -13.50 -14.83 4.38
CA LYS A 223 -12.21 -15.44 4.72
C LYS A 223 -11.03 -14.83 3.97
N MET A 224 -11.29 -14.05 2.93
CA MET A 224 -10.26 -13.36 2.14
C MET A 224 -9.69 -12.18 2.90
N LEU A 225 -8.48 -11.76 2.50
CA LEU A 225 -7.86 -10.51 2.96
C LEU A 225 -8.88 -9.37 2.89
N CYS A 226 -8.93 -8.56 3.95
CA CYS A 226 -9.89 -7.46 4.09
C CYS A 226 -9.83 -6.49 2.91
N TYR A 227 -8.63 -6.03 2.55
CA TYR A 227 -8.46 -5.11 1.43
C TYR A 227 -9.02 -5.67 0.11
N CYS A 228 -8.75 -6.95 -0.17
CA CYS A 228 -9.27 -7.61 -1.37
C CYS A 228 -10.80 -7.69 -1.36
N ARG A 229 -11.40 -8.27 -0.31
CA ARG A 229 -12.86 -8.45 -0.30
C ARG A 229 -13.60 -7.10 -0.37
N LEU A 230 -13.07 -6.07 0.29
CA LEU A 230 -13.66 -4.75 0.36
C LEU A 230 -13.57 -4.00 -0.97
N VAL A 231 -12.49 -4.18 -1.74
CA VAL A 231 -12.41 -3.65 -3.11
C VAL A 231 -13.34 -4.40 -4.06
N TYR A 232 -13.33 -5.74 -4.01
CA TYR A 232 -14.13 -6.57 -4.93
C TYR A 232 -15.63 -6.51 -4.65
N MET A 233 -16.05 -6.06 -3.47
CA MET A 233 -17.46 -5.91 -3.09
C MET A 233 -18.21 -4.89 -3.95
N PRO A 234 -17.89 -3.59 -3.93
CA PRO A 234 -18.51 -2.61 -4.82
C PRO A 234 -18.19 -2.87 -6.29
N MET A 235 -17.02 -3.45 -6.63
CA MET A 235 -16.75 -3.88 -8.02
C MET A 235 -17.78 -4.92 -8.50
N SER A 236 -18.08 -5.92 -7.68
CA SER A 236 -19.05 -6.97 -8.02
C SER A 236 -20.48 -6.41 -8.13
N TYR A 237 -20.83 -5.40 -7.32
CA TYR A 237 -22.10 -4.69 -7.42
C TYR A 237 -22.22 -3.94 -8.74
N LEU A 238 -21.22 -3.12 -9.08
CA LEU A 238 -21.18 -2.33 -10.32
C LEU A 238 -21.13 -3.24 -11.57
N TYR A 239 -20.35 -4.32 -11.53
CA TYR A 239 -20.33 -5.36 -12.57
C TYR A 239 -21.70 -6.01 -12.70
N GLY A 240 -22.30 -6.46 -11.60
CA GLY A 240 -23.59 -7.15 -11.60
C GLY A 240 -24.74 -6.28 -12.14
N LYS A 241 -24.67 -4.96 -11.92
CA LYS A 241 -25.56 -3.95 -12.52
C LYS A 241 -25.20 -3.61 -13.98
N ARG A 242 -24.02 -4.02 -14.46
CA ARG A 242 -23.44 -3.61 -15.75
C ARG A 242 -23.42 -2.09 -15.89
N PHE A 243 -23.07 -1.40 -14.81
CA PHE A 243 -23.08 0.05 -14.79
C PHE A 243 -22.09 0.63 -15.80
N VAL A 244 -22.53 1.64 -16.55
CA VAL A 244 -21.70 2.41 -17.47
C VAL A 244 -22.13 3.87 -17.32
N GLY A 245 -21.15 4.77 -17.16
CA GLY A 245 -21.39 6.20 -17.11
C GLY A 245 -21.90 6.77 -18.45
N PRO A 246 -22.31 8.06 -18.47
CA PRO A 246 -22.78 8.69 -19.69
C PRO A 246 -21.72 8.70 -20.81
N ILE A 247 -22.10 8.26 -22.01
CA ILE A 247 -21.22 8.29 -23.19
C ILE A 247 -21.21 9.71 -23.77
N THR A 248 -20.27 10.53 -23.31
CA THR A 248 -20.09 11.91 -23.78
C THR A 248 -19.26 11.98 -25.07
N ALA A 249 -19.19 13.16 -25.70
CA ALA A 249 -18.31 13.40 -26.84
C ALA A 249 -16.82 13.12 -26.52
N LEU A 250 -16.40 13.40 -25.29
CA LEU A 250 -15.05 13.08 -24.83
C LEU A 250 -14.83 11.56 -24.80
N ILE A 251 -15.78 10.79 -24.26
CA ILE A 251 -15.70 9.32 -24.24
C ILE A 251 -15.63 8.75 -25.66
N GLN A 252 -16.42 9.28 -26.59
CA GLN A 252 -16.36 8.88 -28.00
C GLN A 252 -14.99 9.17 -28.63
N THR A 253 -14.39 10.32 -28.28
CA THR A 253 -13.07 10.71 -28.77
C THR A 253 -11.99 9.79 -28.20
N LEU A 254 -12.03 9.50 -26.90
CA LEU A 254 -11.11 8.57 -26.23
C LEU A 254 -11.14 7.16 -26.82
N ARG A 255 -12.34 6.67 -27.22
CA ARG A 255 -12.48 5.39 -27.95
C ARG A 255 -11.77 5.39 -29.32
N GLY A 256 -11.54 6.56 -29.92
CA GLY A 256 -10.73 6.73 -31.13
C GLY A 256 -9.24 6.97 -30.86
N GLU A 257 -8.88 7.46 -29.68
CA GLU A 257 -7.50 7.80 -29.30
C GLU A 257 -6.69 6.61 -28.77
N LEU A 258 -7.35 5.65 -28.10
CA LEU A 258 -6.69 4.68 -27.22
C LEU A 258 -6.57 3.25 -27.77
N TYR A 259 -7.01 3.01 -29.01
CA TYR A 259 -7.06 1.67 -29.61
C TYR A 259 -6.32 1.63 -30.96
N ASN A 260 -5.57 0.56 -31.21
CA ASN A 260 -4.90 0.31 -32.50
C ASN A 260 -5.88 -0.07 -33.62
N GLU A 261 -7.04 -0.62 -33.26
CA GLU A 261 -8.12 -0.98 -34.16
C GLU A 261 -9.38 -0.16 -33.87
N SER A 262 -10.30 -0.08 -34.82
CA SER A 262 -11.58 0.58 -34.59
C SER A 262 -12.31 -0.09 -33.42
N TYR A 263 -12.80 0.73 -32.48
CA TYR A 263 -13.51 0.28 -31.28
C TYR A 263 -14.58 -0.80 -31.53
N HIS A 264 -15.36 -0.63 -32.60
CA HIS A 264 -16.45 -1.55 -32.96
C HIS A 264 -15.99 -2.89 -33.55
N LYS A 265 -14.71 -3.03 -33.91
CA LYS A 265 -14.13 -4.25 -34.46
C LYS A 265 -13.38 -5.08 -33.41
N ILE A 266 -13.22 -4.57 -32.19
CA ILE A 266 -12.50 -5.25 -31.12
C ILE A 266 -13.24 -6.54 -30.73
N ASN A 267 -12.51 -7.64 -30.70
CA ASN A 267 -13.00 -8.90 -30.13
C ASN A 267 -12.91 -8.87 -28.61
N TRP A 268 -13.95 -8.33 -27.97
CA TRP A 268 -14.01 -8.21 -26.51
C TRP A 268 -13.86 -9.55 -25.80
N ASN A 269 -14.42 -10.64 -26.34
CA ASN A 269 -14.27 -11.95 -25.71
C ASN A 269 -12.81 -12.40 -25.61
N ALA A 270 -12.00 -12.13 -26.63
CA ALA A 270 -10.56 -12.39 -26.61
C ALA A 270 -9.83 -11.45 -25.63
N ALA A 271 -10.26 -10.20 -25.55
CA ALA A 271 -9.65 -9.16 -24.72
C ALA A 271 -9.67 -9.47 -23.21
N ARG A 272 -10.57 -10.36 -22.75
CA ARG A 272 -10.67 -10.80 -21.34
C ARG A 272 -9.33 -11.23 -20.74
N ASN A 273 -8.57 -12.03 -21.50
CA ASN A 273 -7.28 -12.55 -21.06
C ASN A 273 -6.09 -11.82 -21.72
N THR A 274 -6.35 -10.74 -22.45
CA THR A 274 -5.28 -9.89 -23.01
C THR A 274 -4.80 -8.93 -21.93
N VAL A 275 -3.52 -9.01 -21.60
CA VAL A 275 -2.84 -8.10 -20.66
C VAL A 275 -1.49 -7.72 -21.27
N ALA A 276 -1.12 -6.45 -21.18
CA ALA A 276 0.16 -5.95 -21.64
C ALA A 276 1.30 -6.60 -20.86
N LYS A 277 2.45 -6.82 -21.52
CA LYS A 277 3.57 -7.54 -20.92
C LYS A 277 4.18 -6.77 -19.74
N GLU A 278 4.12 -5.44 -19.79
CA GLU A 278 4.62 -4.52 -18.75
C GLU A 278 3.85 -4.68 -17.43
N ASP A 279 2.58 -5.08 -17.50
CA ASP A 279 1.72 -5.24 -16.34
C ASP A 279 1.61 -6.70 -15.85
N LEU A 280 2.07 -7.67 -16.65
CA LEU A 280 1.89 -9.10 -16.35
C LEU A 280 2.95 -9.61 -15.38
N TYR A 281 2.78 -9.28 -14.10
CA TYR A 281 3.64 -9.74 -13.01
C TYR A 281 3.28 -11.15 -12.53
N TYR A 282 1.99 -11.39 -12.32
CA TYR A 282 1.40 -12.63 -11.83
C TYR A 282 0.52 -13.26 -12.92
N PRO A 283 1.10 -14.13 -13.78
CA PRO A 283 0.36 -14.73 -14.89
C PRO A 283 -0.67 -15.75 -14.40
N HIS A 284 -1.83 -15.77 -15.06
CA HIS A 284 -2.91 -16.69 -14.71
C HIS A 284 -2.49 -18.16 -14.90
N PRO A 285 -2.64 -19.00 -13.87
CA PRO A 285 -2.57 -20.44 -14.05
C PRO A 285 -3.74 -20.94 -14.91
N LEU A 286 -3.55 -22.04 -15.65
CA LEU A 286 -4.61 -22.61 -16.51
C LEU A 286 -5.94 -22.87 -15.77
N VAL A 287 -5.87 -23.28 -14.49
CA VAL A 287 -7.08 -23.52 -13.67
C VAL A 287 -7.89 -22.23 -13.47
N GLN A 288 -7.22 -21.09 -13.38
CA GLN A 288 -7.84 -19.78 -13.30
C GLN A 288 -8.58 -19.49 -14.60
N ASP A 289 -7.91 -19.56 -15.75
CA ASP A 289 -8.52 -19.30 -17.05
C ASP A 289 -9.73 -20.21 -17.34
N LEU A 290 -9.64 -21.50 -16.99
CA LEU A 290 -10.76 -22.43 -17.12
C LEU A 290 -11.95 -22.03 -16.25
N THR A 291 -11.68 -21.58 -15.01
CA THR A 291 -12.72 -21.13 -14.08
C THR A 291 -13.40 -19.87 -14.59
N TRP A 292 -12.62 -18.87 -15.02
CA TRP A 292 -13.14 -17.64 -15.60
C TRP A 292 -13.87 -17.86 -16.93
N GLY A 293 -13.38 -18.79 -17.75
CA GLY A 293 -14.04 -19.26 -18.95
C GLY A 293 -15.42 -19.88 -18.64
N PHE A 294 -15.49 -20.74 -17.63
CA PHE A 294 -16.75 -21.33 -17.18
C PHE A 294 -17.72 -20.27 -16.65
N LEU A 295 -17.25 -19.38 -15.77
CA LEU A 295 -18.07 -18.30 -15.21
C LEU A 295 -18.66 -17.42 -16.33
N HIS A 296 -17.85 -17.05 -17.32
CA HIS A 296 -18.31 -16.17 -18.39
C HIS A 296 -19.23 -16.86 -19.39
N HIS A 297 -18.91 -18.08 -19.84
CA HIS A 297 -19.68 -18.73 -20.90
C HIS A 297 -20.92 -19.47 -20.40
N PHE A 298 -20.95 -19.87 -19.13
CA PHE A 298 -22.04 -20.65 -18.56
C PHE A 298 -22.75 -19.94 -17.40
N ALA A 299 -22.02 -19.49 -16.38
CA ALA A 299 -22.65 -18.93 -15.19
C ALA A 299 -23.31 -17.56 -15.47
N GLU A 300 -22.61 -16.63 -16.11
CA GLU A 300 -23.15 -15.29 -16.41
C GLU A 300 -24.42 -15.34 -17.31
N PRO A 301 -24.47 -16.09 -18.42
CA PRO A 301 -25.69 -16.21 -19.23
C PRO A 301 -26.85 -16.92 -18.53
N LEU A 302 -26.56 -17.73 -17.52
CA LEU A 302 -27.57 -18.38 -16.69
C LEU A 302 -28.14 -17.38 -15.67
N LEU A 303 -27.26 -16.72 -14.92
CA LEU A 303 -27.60 -15.80 -13.82
C LEU A 303 -28.28 -14.51 -14.29
N THR A 304 -28.19 -14.18 -15.57
CA THR A 304 -28.89 -13.02 -16.16
C THR A 304 -30.30 -13.35 -16.67
N ARG A 305 -30.73 -14.62 -16.62
CA ARG A 305 -32.04 -15.07 -17.10
C ARG A 305 -32.94 -15.54 -15.96
N TRP A 306 -34.25 -15.38 -16.11
CA TRP A 306 -35.24 -15.93 -15.18
C TRP A 306 -35.08 -17.47 -15.10
N PRO A 307 -35.03 -18.12 -13.90
CA PRO A 307 -35.21 -17.58 -12.54
C PRO A 307 -33.97 -17.00 -11.91
N PHE A 308 -32.81 -17.39 -12.43
CA PHE A 308 -31.54 -17.22 -11.75
C PHE A 308 -31.15 -15.74 -11.59
N SER A 309 -31.76 -14.84 -12.35
CA SER A 309 -31.71 -13.39 -12.12
C SER A 309 -32.18 -12.99 -10.71
N LYS A 310 -33.06 -13.75 -10.05
CA LYS A 310 -33.42 -13.51 -8.64
C LYS A 310 -32.25 -13.75 -7.68
N VAL A 311 -31.33 -14.65 -8.04
CA VAL A 311 -30.09 -14.88 -7.27
C VAL A 311 -29.17 -13.67 -7.42
N ARG A 312 -29.01 -13.15 -8.65
CA ARG A 312 -28.30 -11.88 -8.94
C ARG A 312 -28.89 -10.71 -8.16
N GLU A 313 -30.20 -10.55 -8.16
CA GLU A 313 -30.89 -9.49 -7.40
C GLU A 313 -30.64 -9.60 -5.89
N LYS A 314 -30.70 -10.82 -5.33
CA LYS A 314 -30.37 -11.05 -3.91
C LYS A 314 -28.91 -10.72 -3.62
N ALA A 315 -28.01 -11.17 -4.48
CA ALA A 315 -26.57 -10.97 -4.34
C ALA A 315 -26.18 -9.48 -4.38
N LEU A 316 -26.78 -8.71 -5.30
CA LEU A 316 -26.58 -7.26 -5.38
C LEU A 316 -27.04 -6.55 -4.10
N ARG A 317 -28.15 -6.99 -3.50
CA ARG A 317 -28.65 -6.43 -2.24
C ARG A 317 -27.69 -6.70 -1.08
N VAL A 318 -27.23 -7.95 -0.96
CA VAL A 318 -26.25 -8.33 0.07
C VAL A 318 -24.93 -7.58 -0.10
N ALA A 319 -24.45 -7.41 -1.33
CA ALA A 319 -23.24 -6.62 -1.59
C ALA A 319 -23.41 -5.16 -1.15
N MET A 320 -24.55 -4.54 -1.48
CA MET A 320 -24.83 -3.16 -1.09
C MET A 320 -25.05 -2.99 0.42
N GLU A 321 -25.67 -3.98 1.09
CA GLU A 321 -25.78 -4.02 2.56
C GLU A 321 -24.40 -4.00 3.24
N HIS A 322 -23.42 -4.71 2.68
CA HIS A 322 -22.05 -4.68 3.20
C HIS A 322 -21.33 -3.36 2.89
N VAL A 323 -21.57 -2.76 1.72
CA VAL A 323 -21.04 -1.42 1.39
C VAL A 323 -21.52 -0.40 2.42
N HIS A 324 -22.84 -0.31 2.65
CA HIS A 324 -23.41 0.61 3.65
C HIS A 324 -22.88 0.36 5.06
N TYR A 325 -22.73 -0.90 5.44
CA TYR A 325 -22.16 -1.24 6.74
C TYR A 325 -20.71 -0.75 6.89
N GLU A 326 -19.89 -0.94 5.87
CA GLU A 326 -18.50 -0.46 5.90
C GLU A 326 -18.43 1.06 5.90
N ASP A 327 -19.28 1.72 5.11
CA ASP A 327 -19.38 3.18 5.05
C ASP A 327 -19.73 3.77 6.42
N GLU A 328 -20.74 3.23 7.10
CA GLU A 328 -21.13 3.69 8.45
C GLU A 328 -20.01 3.47 9.48
N ASN A 329 -19.40 2.27 9.48
CA ASN A 329 -18.38 1.92 10.48
C ASN A 329 -17.05 2.67 10.28
N SER A 330 -16.74 3.06 9.06
CA SER A 330 -15.55 3.87 8.72
C SER A 330 -15.86 5.37 8.63
N ARG A 331 -17.08 5.81 8.97
CA ARG A 331 -17.51 7.21 8.84
C ARG A 331 -17.25 7.75 7.42
N TYR A 332 -17.50 6.89 6.43
CA TYR A 332 -17.34 7.11 5.00
C TYR A 332 -15.88 7.34 4.57
N LEU A 333 -14.89 6.95 5.38
CA LEU A 333 -13.49 6.90 4.97
C LEU A 333 -13.17 5.62 4.19
N CYS A 334 -13.82 4.49 4.49
CA CYS A 334 -13.51 3.15 3.98
C CYS A 334 -12.07 2.70 4.34
N ILE A 335 -11.66 1.47 3.98
CA ILE A 335 -10.33 0.95 4.34
C ILE A 335 -9.20 1.67 3.59
N GLY A 336 -9.47 2.15 2.38
CA GLY A 336 -8.52 2.89 1.56
C GLY A 336 -9.13 3.47 0.28
N CYS A 337 -8.31 4.20 -0.48
CA CYS A 337 -8.75 5.07 -1.57
C CYS A 337 -9.50 4.36 -2.69
N VAL A 338 -9.08 3.14 -3.05
CA VAL A 338 -9.71 2.37 -4.13
C VAL A 338 -11.13 1.96 -3.71
N GLU A 339 -11.28 1.35 -2.53
CA GLU A 339 -12.59 1.05 -1.99
C GLU A 339 -13.43 2.31 -1.83
N LYS A 340 -12.85 3.37 -1.25
CA LYS A 340 -13.53 4.64 -1.00
C LYS A 340 -14.24 5.20 -2.25
N VAL A 341 -13.55 5.22 -3.38
CA VAL A 341 -14.14 5.70 -4.65
C VAL A 341 -15.17 4.71 -5.17
N LEU A 342 -14.93 3.41 -5.05
CA LEU A 342 -15.88 2.38 -5.49
C LEU A 342 -17.19 2.38 -4.67
N CYS A 343 -17.12 2.52 -3.35
CA CYS A 343 -18.29 2.64 -2.48
C CYS A 343 -19.06 3.94 -2.76
N LEU A 344 -18.34 5.07 -2.93
CA LEU A 344 -18.95 6.33 -3.38
C LEU A 344 -19.75 6.13 -4.68
N MET A 345 -19.16 5.44 -5.66
CA MET A 345 -19.83 5.14 -6.92
C MET A 345 -21.00 4.17 -6.74
N ALA A 346 -20.88 3.13 -5.93
CA ALA A 346 -21.96 2.19 -5.64
C ALA A 346 -23.16 2.91 -5.00
N CYS A 347 -22.92 3.77 -4.01
CA CYS A 347 -23.92 4.64 -3.38
C CYS A 347 -24.58 5.59 -4.38
N TRP A 348 -23.81 6.19 -5.30
CA TRP A 348 -24.36 7.03 -6.36
C TRP A 348 -25.24 6.24 -7.34
N VAL A 349 -24.82 5.04 -7.73
CA VAL A 349 -25.58 4.14 -8.64
C VAL A 349 -26.84 3.61 -7.97
N GLU A 350 -26.81 3.35 -6.66
CA GLU A 350 -27.99 2.97 -5.90
C GLU A 350 -28.98 4.14 -5.81
N ASN A 351 -28.52 5.31 -5.34
CA ASN A 351 -29.31 6.52 -5.26
C ASN A 351 -28.42 7.78 -5.21
N PRO A 352 -28.39 8.60 -6.28
CA PRO A 352 -27.54 9.80 -6.35
C PRO A 352 -27.99 10.92 -5.41
N ASN A 353 -29.19 10.83 -4.82
CA ASN A 353 -29.72 11.80 -3.86
C ASN A 353 -29.64 11.28 -2.40
N SER A 354 -28.91 10.18 -2.17
CA SER A 354 -28.78 9.61 -0.82
C SER A 354 -27.87 10.44 0.08
N GLU A 355 -28.15 10.42 1.38
CA GLU A 355 -27.26 11.01 2.39
C GLU A 355 -25.90 10.29 2.41
N ALA A 356 -25.87 8.99 2.18
CA ALA A 356 -24.63 8.20 2.04
C ALA A 356 -23.71 8.78 0.95
N TYR A 357 -24.27 9.11 -0.22
CA TYR A 357 -23.50 9.75 -1.30
C TYR A 357 -22.94 11.12 -0.88
N GLN A 358 -23.74 11.95 -0.20
CA GLN A 358 -23.27 13.25 0.32
C GLN A 358 -22.14 13.08 1.33
N ARG A 359 -22.27 12.15 2.28
CA ARG A 359 -21.21 11.80 3.25
C ARG A 359 -19.95 11.28 2.58
N HIS A 360 -20.07 10.54 1.48
CA HIS A 360 -18.89 10.16 0.71
C HIS A 360 -18.18 11.38 0.10
N LEU A 361 -18.92 12.32 -0.49
CA LEU A 361 -18.35 13.51 -1.12
C LEU A 361 -17.60 14.37 -0.09
N THR A 362 -18.15 14.55 1.11
CA THR A 362 -17.51 15.37 2.15
C THR A 362 -16.23 14.77 2.70
N ARG A 363 -16.04 13.45 2.57
CA ARG A 363 -14.81 12.73 2.93
C ARG A 363 -13.79 12.57 1.79
N LEU A 364 -14.07 13.07 0.58
CA LEU A 364 -13.07 13.05 -0.51
C LEU A 364 -11.83 13.90 -0.20
N PRO A 365 -11.94 15.12 0.37
CA PRO A 365 -10.77 15.93 0.71
C PRO A 365 -9.79 15.25 1.66
N ASP A 366 -10.26 14.36 2.55
CA ASP A 366 -9.43 13.57 3.47
C ASP A 366 -8.42 12.68 2.72
N TYR A 367 -8.66 12.40 1.43
CA TYR A 367 -7.76 11.65 0.57
C TYR A 367 -6.88 12.52 -0.32
N TYR A 368 -7.03 13.84 -0.34
CA TYR A 368 -6.20 14.72 -1.17
C TYR A 368 -4.99 15.23 -0.40
N TRP A 369 -3.84 15.23 -1.08
CA TRP A 369 -2.61 15.80 -0.56
C TRP A 369 -2.00 16.75 -1.59
N VAL A 370 -1.50 17.90 -1.13
CA VAL A 370 -0.88 18.89 -2.00
C VAL A 370 0.56 19.11 -1.58
N ALA A 371 1.48 18.84 -2.50
CA ALA A 371 2.90 19.13 -2.35
C ALA A 371 3.44 19.90 -3.57
N GLU A 372 4.76 20.07 -3.67
CA GLU A 372 5.41 20.79 -4.76
C GLU A 372 5.29 20.08 -6.12
N ASP A 373 4.92 18.80 -6.13
CA ASP A 373 4.63 18.01 -7.32
C ASP A 373 3.14 18.01 -7.71
N GLY A 374 2.29 18.74 -6.96
CA GLY A 374 0.89 18.96 -7.27
C GLY A 374 -0.08 18.31 -6.27
N LEU A 375 -1.34 18.18 -6.69
CA LEU A 375 -2.39 17.50 -5.92
C LEU A 375 -2.39 16.01 -6.26
N LYS A 376 -2.35 15.18 -5.23
CA LYS A 376 -2.34 13.71 -5.30
C LYS A 376 -3.48 13.14 -4.45
N MET A 377 -3.84 11.89 -4.74
CA MET A 377 -4.71 11.10 -3.89
C MET A 377 -3.87 10.15 -3.04
N GLN A 378 -4.02 10.24 -1.72
CA GLN A 378 -3.37 9.35 -0.75
C GLN A 378 -4.03 7.97 -0.78
N THR A 379 -3.32 6.94 -0.33
CA THR A 379 -3.91 5.59 -0.19
C THR A 379 -4.91 5.58 0.96
N PHE A 380 -4.53 6.25 2.05
CA PHE A 380 -5.25 6.70 3.25
C PHE A 380 -4.21 7.53 4.04
N GLY A 381 -4.54 8.09 5.21
CA GLY A 381 -3.53 8.81 6.02
C GLY A 381 -2.61 7.88 6.84
N CYS A 382 -1.48 8.39 7.33
CA CYS A 382 -0.49 7.66 8.16
C CYS A 382 -0.33 8.24 9.57
N GLN A 383 -1.32 9.02 10.05
CA GLN A 383 -1.17 9.92 11.19
C GLN A 383 -0.79 9.21 12.48
N THR A 384 -1.42 8.08 12.80
CA THR A 384 -1.10 7.33 14.02
C THR A 384 0.24 6.62 13.89
N TRP A 385 0.53 6.04 12.73
CA TRP A 385 1.79 5.36 12.45
C TRP A 385 3.00 6.28 12.57
N ASP A 386 2.93 7.47 11.95
CA ASP A 386 4.02 8.45 12.01
C ASP A 386 4.17 9.01 13.42
N ALA A 387 3.06 9.30 14.10
CA ALA A 387 3.11 9.80 15.47
C ALA A 387 3.78 8.81 16.43
N VAL A 388 3.45 7.51 16.37
CA VAL A 388 4.05 6.53 17.29
C VAL A 388 5.55 6.36 17.07
N PHE A 389 6.04 6.41 15.83
CA PHE A 389 7.48 6.37 15.57
C PHE A 389 8.19 7.68 15.91
N ALA A 390 7.57 8.83 15.63
CA ALA A 390 8.08 10.13 16.05
C ALA A 390 8.27 10.19 17.58
N ILE A 391 7.28 9.75 18.33
CA ILE A 391 7.33 9.68 19.80
C ILE A 391 8.53 8.83 20.24
N GLN A 392 8.66 7.61 19.72
CA GLN A 392 9.75 6.71 20.07
C GLN A 392 11.12 7.29 19.72
N ALA A 393 11.26 7.90 18.54
CA ALA A 393 12.49 8.54 18.11
C ALA A 393 12.90 9.67 19.07
N ILE A 394 11.96 10.57 19.41
CA ILE A 394 12.20 11.66 20.35
C ILE A 394 12.57 11.12 21.74
N MET A 395 11.87 10.09 22.22
CA MET A 395 12.16 9.48 23.53
C MET A 395 13.51 8.76 23.57
N SER A 396 13.95 8.16 22.46
CA SER A 396 15.25 7.48 22.36
C SER A 396 16.45 8.42 22.35
N SER A 397 16.23 9.72 22.08
CA SER A 397 17.30 10.71 21.91
C SER A 397 17.92 11.24 23.21
N ASN A 398 17.36 10.90 24.37
CA ASN A 398 17.66 11.52 25.67
C ASN A 398 17.38 13.05 25.74
N LEU A 399 16.64 13.61 24.77
CA LEU A 399 16.26 15.03 24.74
C LEU A 399 14.79 15.28 25.15
N SER A 400 14.10 14.28 25.72
CA SER A 400 12.66 14.37 25.98
C SER A 400 12.24 15.54 26.86
N ASN A 401 13.09 15.96 27.81
CA ASN A 401 12.81 17.12 28.67
C ASN A 401 12.78 18.43 27.87
N GLU A 402 13.61 18.55 26.83
CA GLU A 402 13.69 19.74 25.97
C GLU A 402 12.46 19.83 25.04
N TYR A 403 11.87 18.68 24.69
CA TYR A 403 10.73 18.58 23.78
C TYR A 403 9.43 18.14 24.48
N GLY A 404 9.29 18.45 25.77
CA GLY A 404 8.12 18.10 26.57
C GLY A 404 6.79 18.58 26.00
N SER A 405 6.76 19.79 25.41
CA SER A 405 5.56 20.33 24.76
C SER A 405 5.13 19.50 23.54
N THR A 406 6.09 19.16 22.66
CA THR A 406 5.87 18.29 21.51
C THR A 406 5.33 16.92 21.95
N LEU A 407 5.99 16.32 22.94
CA LEU A 407 5.61 15.01 23.49
C LEU A 407 4.24 15.03 24.18
N ARG A 408 3.88 16.12 24.87
CA ARG A 408 2.56 16.30 25.48
C ARG A 408 1.45 16.32 24.44
N LYS A 409 1.60 17.11 23.37
CA LYS A 409 0.64 17.13 22.26
C LYS A 409 0.52 15.75 21.62
N ALA A 410 1.65 15.08 21.38
CA ALA A 410 1.68 13.73 20.81
C ALA A 410 1.00 12.69 21.73
N HIS A 411 1.14 12.84 23.05
CA HIS A 411 0.44 12.02 24.03
C HIS A 411 -1.08 12.26 24.00
N ASP A 412 -1.52 13.52 23.90
CA ASP A 412 -2.93 13.87 23.77
C ASP A 412 -3.54 13.32 22.48
N PHE A 413 -2.81 13.42 21.35
CA PHE A 413 -3.16 12.77 20.11
C PHE A 413 -3.29 11.25 20.26
N LEU A 414 -2.27 10.58 20.83
CA LEU A 414 -2.27 9.12 21.01
C LEU A 414 -3.49 8.65 21.82
N LYS A 415 -3.85 9.38 22.88
CA LYS A 415 -5.03 9.12 23.71
C LYS A 415 -6.33 9.25 22.90
N ALA A 416 -6.45 10.33 22.13
CA ALA A 416 -7.62 10.61 21.29
C ALA A 416 -7.75 9.63 20.12
N SER A 417 -6.64 9.07 19.64
CA SER A 417 -6.60 8.17 18.48
C SER A 417 -6.94 6.72 18.80
N GLN A 418 -7.01 6.32 20.08
CA GLN A 418 -7.38 4.95 20.44
C GLN A 418 -8.86 4.69 20.17
N VAL A 419 -9.20 3.66 19.40
CA VAL A 419 -10.58 3.25 19.11
C VAL A 419 -11.28 2.81 20.40
N ARG A 420 -12.47 3.39 20.68
CA ARG A 420 -13.18 3.23 21.97
C ARG A 420 -14.26 2.16 21.96
N GLU A 421 -14.73 1.77 20.78
CA GLU A 421 -15.86 0.85 20.59
C GLU A 421 -15.54 -0.16 19.48
N ASN A 422 -16.15 -1.34 19.56
CA ASN A 422 -16.12 -2.29 18.44
C ASN A 422 -17.02 -1.79 17.31
N PRO A 423 -16.89 -2.33 16.08
CA PRO A 423 -17.80 -1.99 15.00
C PRO A 423 -19.25 -2.33 15.38
N SER A 424 -20.21 -1.60 14.82
CA SER A 424 -21.62 -1.66 15.19
C SER A 424 -22.24 -3.02 14.87
N GLY A 425 -23.30 -3.37 15.61
CA GLY A 425 -24.11 -4.56 15.36
C GLY A 425 -23.36 -5.89 15.49
N ASP A 426 -23.77 -6.90 14.70
CA ASP A 426 -23.05 -8.17 14.58
C ASP A 426 -21.90 -8.05 13.58
N PHE A 427 -20.84 -7.36 13.99
CA PHE A 427 -19.68 -7.08 13.15
C PHE A 427 -18.95 -8.34 12.66
N LYS A 428 -19.11 -9.48 13.34
CA LYS A 428 -18.57 -10.76 12.90
C LYS A 428 -19.30 -11.31 11.68
N ALA A 429 -20.62 -11.14 11.63
CA ALA A 429 -21.41 -11.47 10.44
C ALA A 429 -21.02 -10.60 9.23
N MET A 430 -20.51 -9.40 9.49
CA MET A 430 -19.96 -8.47 8.50
C MET A 430 -18.44 -8.62 8.31
N TYR A 431 -17.87 -9.73 8.80
CA TYR A 431 -16.47 -10.15 8.66
C TYR A 431 -15.42 -9.29 9.35
N ARG A 432 -15.81 -8.23 10.06
CA ARG A 432 -14.90 -7.39 10.85
C ARG A 432 -14.37 -8.14 12.07
N HIS A 433 -13.29 -7.62 12.64
CA HIS A 433 -12.69 -8.09 13.88
C HIS A 433 -12.94 -7.10 15.02
N ILE A 434 -12.54 -7.44 16.25
CA ILE A 434 -12.62 -6.50 17.38
C ILE A 434 -11.67 -5.34 17.14
N SER A 435 -12.11 -4.12 17.46
CA SER A 435 -11.31 -2.89 17.31
C SER A 435 -11.26 -2.05 18.58
N LYS A 436 -12.08 -2.33 19.59
CA LYS A 436 -12.02 -1.62 20.87
C LYS A 436 -10.65 -1.78 21.53
N GLY A 437 -9.96 -0.66 21.76
CA GLY A 437 -8.61 -0.61 22.31
C GLY A 437 -7.50 -0.54 21.26
N ALA A 438 -7.84 -0.68 19.98
CA ALA A 438 -6.87 -0.63 18.90
C ALA A 438 -6.41 0.80 18.58
N TRP A 439 -5.27 0.88 17.91
CA TRP A 439 -4.89 2.03 17.11
C TRP A 439 -4.96 1.63 15.63
N THR A 440 -5.52 2.52 14.82
CA THR A 440 -5.59 2.38 13.36
C THR A 440 -4.26 2.84 12.75
N PHE A 441 -4.05 2.60 11.46
CA PHE A 441 -2.89 3.18 10.75
C PHE A 441 -3.01 4.72 10.62
N SER A 442 -4.21 5.20 10.32
CA SER A 442 -4.51 6.61 10.04
C SER A 442 -5.06 7.35 11.28
N ALA A 443 -6.33 7.77 11.27
CA ALA A 443 -7.04 8.42 12.37
C ALA A 443 -8.13 7.50 12.95
N GLN A 444 -8.57 7.76 14.19
CA GLN A 444 -9.56 6.93 14.90
C GLN A 444 -10.87 6.70 14.11
N ASP A 445 -11.29 7.68 13.31
CA ASP A 445 -12.49 7.61 12.47
C ASP A 445 -12.41 6.49 11.41
N HIS A 446 -11.20 6.07 11.01
CA HIS A 446 -10.99 4.96 10.09
C HIS A 446 -11.52 3.64 10.68
N GLY A 447 -11.41 3.46 12.00
CA GLY A 447 -12.00 2.35 12.74
C GLY A 447 -11.44 0.95 12.42
N TRP A 448 -10.48 0.82 11.51
CA TRP A 448 -9.81 -0.43 11.17
C TRP A 448 -8.62 -0.70 12.09
N GLN A 449 -8.76 -1.67 12.99
CA GLN A 449 -7.65 -2.10 13.83
C GLN A 449 -6.50 -2.66 12.98
N VAL A 450 -5.28 -2.34 13.38
CA VAL A 450 -4.07 -2.91 12.78
C VAL A 450 -3.15 -3.40 13.90
N SER A 451 -2.58 -4.59 13.76
CA SER A 451 -1.85 -5.28 14.83
C SER A 451 -0.61 -4.52 15.29
N ASP A 452 0.22 -4.08 14.34
CA ASP A 452 1.46 -3.34 14.62
C ASP A 452 1.14 -1.93 15.09
N CYS A 453 0.18 -1.22 14.48
CA CYS A 453 -0.24 0.10 14.93
C CYS A 453 -0.74 0.04 16.38
N THR A 454 -1.50 -1.00 16.73
CA THR A 454 -1.96 -1.22 18.11
C THR A 454 -0.81 -1.56 19.06
N ALA A 455 0.15 -2.37 18.61
CA ALA A 455 1.33 -2.72 19.38
C ALA A 455 2.25 -1.51 19.63
N GLU A 456 2.55 -0.74 18.59
CA GLU A 456 3.36 0.49 18.68
C GLU A 456 2.66 1.57 19.49
N GLY A 457 1.34 1.74 19.31
CA GLY A 457 0.51 2.62 20.15
C GLY A 457 0.53 2.23 21.63
N LEU A 458 0.40 0.93 21.93
CA LEU A 458 0.53 0.40 23.29
C LEU A 458 1.94 0.66 23.86
N LYS A 459 2.99 0.47 23.06
CA LYS A 459 4.38 0.72 23.46
C LYS A 459 4.58 2.19 23.83
N CYS A 460 4.12 3.12 23.00
CA CYS A 460 4.15 4.55 23.30
C CYS A 460 3.34 4.93 24.55
N ALA A 461 2.14 4.35 24.72
CA ALA A 461 1.33 4.60 25.92
C ALA A 461 2.03 4.14 27.21
N LEU A 462 2.74 3.00 27.16
CA LEU A 462 3.56 2.51 28.27
C LEU A 462 4.80 3.37 28.51
N LEU A 463 5.45 3.87 27.46
CA LEU A 463 6.57 4.82 27.58
C LEU A 463 6.11 6.12 28.25
N PHE A 464 5.01 6.73 27.80
CA PHE A 464 4.44 7.92 28.42
C PHE A 464 4.06 7.69 29.88
N SER A 465 3.59 6.49 30.25
CA SER A 465 3.24 6.18 31.65
C SER A 465 4.42 6.20 32.63
N GLN A 466 5.65 6.17 32.12
CA GLN A 466 6.88 6.25 32.91
C GLN A 466 7.45 7.68 32.97
N MET A 467 6.87 8.63 32.23
CA MET A 467 7.33 10.01 32.18
C MET A 467 6.68 10.88 33.27
N PRO A 468 7.30 11.99 33.69
CA PRO A 468 6.68 12.94 34.61
C PRO A 468 5.37 13.52 34.07
N VAL A 469 4.32 13.53 34.89
CA VAL A 469 2.98 14.04 34.53
C VAL A 469 3.04 15.53 34.21
N GLU A 470 3.92 16.28 34.87
CA GLU A 470 4.17 17.70 34.63
C GLU A 470 4.79 17.95 33.25
N LEU A 471 5.42 16.93 32.64
CA LEU A 471 6.01 17.02 31.31
C LEU A 471 5.01 16.66 30.21
N VAL A 472 4.34 15.51 30.32
CA VAL A 472 3.52 14.93 29.23
C VAL A 472 2.03 14.75 29.56
N GLY A 473 1.59 15.08 30.77
CA GLY A 473 0.21 14.94 31.22
C GLY A 473 -0.13 13.55 31.75
N GLU A 474 -1.39 13.37 32.14
CA GLU A 474 -1.86 12.14 32.76
C GLU A 474 -1.78 10.93 31.80
N PRO A 475 -1.31 9.77 32.27
CA PRO A 475 -1.23 8.56 31.47
C PRO A 475 -2.61 7.99 31.15
N MET A 476 -2.66 7.15 30.12
CA MET A 476 -3.85 6.36 29.78
C MET A 476 -4.27 5.45 30.94
N GLY A 477 -5.58 5.27 31.09
CA GLY A 477 -6.14 4.36 32.10
C GLY A 477 -5.81 2.89 31.81
N LYS A 478 -5.65 2.09 32.87
CA LYS A 478 -5.26 0.67 32.76
C LYS A 478 -6.18 -0.15 31.86
N GLU A 479 -7.50 0.06 31.97
CA GLU A 479 -8.49 -0.64 31.13
C GLU A 479 -8.29 -0.36 29.64
N GLN A 480 -7.84 0.83 29.27
CA GLN A 480 -7.52 1.17 27.88
C GLN A 480 -6.33 0.39 27.36
N LEU A 481 -5.31 0.19 28.21
CA LEU A 481 -4.15 -0.63 27.88
C LEU A 481 -4.52 -2.12 27.80
N PHE A 482 -5.43 -2.58 28.66
CA PHE A 482 -5.93 -3.96 28.64
C PHE A 482 -6.75 -4.24 27.37
N ASP A 483 -7.58 -3.30 26.94
CA ASP A 483 -8.31 -3.40 25.67
C ASP A 483 -7.34 -3.51 24.48
N ALA A 484 -6.23 -2.76 24.46
CA ALA A 484 -5.20 -2.88 23.42
C ALA A 484 -4.52 -4.27 23.42
N VAL A 485 -4.17 -4.79 24.61
CA VAL A 485 -3.62 -6.15 24.76
C VAL A 485 -4.62 -7.20 24.28
N ASN A 486 -5.93 -7.00 24.52
CA ASN A 486 -6.97 -7.90 24.04
C ASN A 486 -7.00 -7.95 22.50
N VAL A 487 -6.88 -6.81 21.81
CA VAL A 487 -6.80 -6.76 20.35
C VAL A 487 -5.57 -7.50 19.84
N ILE A 488 -4.37 -7.19 20.37
CA ILE A 488 -3.13 -7.84 19.93
C ILE A 488 -3.22 -9.36 20.10
N LEU A 489 -3.57 -9.85 21.30
CA LEU A 489 -3.67 -11.28 21.56
C LEU A 489 -4.73 -11.97 20.69
N SER A 490 -5.79 -11.26 20.32
CA SER A 490 -6.85 -11.81 19.47
C SER A 490 -6.45 -11.99 18.00
N LEU A 491 -5.36 -11.35 17.55
CA LEU A 491 -4.92 -11.43 16.14
C LEU A 491 -3.88 -12.54 15.91
N GLN A 492 -3.27 -13.08 16.96
CA GLN A 492 -2.21 -14.08 16.81
C GLN A 492 -2.72 -15.35 16.11
N SER A 493 -2.07 -15.72 15.01
CA SER A 493 -2.37 -16.92 14.25
C SER A 493 -1.84 -18.20 14.90
N ASN A 494 -2.26 -19.36 14.39
CA ASN A 494 -1.90 -20.67 14.95
C ASN A 494 -0.38 -20.97 14.87
N ASN A 495 0.31 -20.49 13.83
CA ASN A 495 1.76 -20.60 13.69
C ASN A 495 2.56 -19.66 14.63
N GLY A 496 1.87 -18.79 15.37
CA GLY A 496 2.48 -17.84 16.31
C GLY A 496 2.75 -16.45 15.74
N GLY A 497 2.69 -16.28 14.42
CA GLY A 497 2.85 -14.98 13.79
C GLY A 497 1.61 -14.10 13.94
N PHE A 498 1.77 -12.82 13.61
CA PHE A 498 0.71 -11.83 13.65
C PHE A 498 0.46 -11.28 12.24
N PRO A 499 -0.81 -11.27 11.79
CA PRO A 499 -1.24 -10.60 10.57
C PRO A 499 -1.56 -9.13 10.83
N ALA A 500 -1.70 -8.34 9.75
CA ALA A 500 -1.92 -6.90 9.86
C ALA A 500 -3.32 -6.56 10.40
N TRP A 501 -4.40 -7.02 9.76
CA TRP A 501 -5.77 -6.60 10.14
C TRP A 501 -6.58 -7.67 10.82
N GLU A 502 -6.49 -8.91 10.34
CA GLU A 502 -7.37 -10.02 10.76
C GLU A 502 -6.63 -11.35 10.81
N GLN A 503 -7.17 -12.36 11.48
CA GLN A 503 -6.58 -13.70 11.44
C GLN A 503 -6.62 -14.28 10.02
N GLN A 504 -5.61 -15.07 9.64
CA GLN A 504 -5.66 -15.85 8.40
C GLN A 504 -6.81 -16.87 8.45
N ARG A 505 -7.85 -16.64 7.63
CA ARG A 505 -9.04 -17.51 7.52
C ARG A 505 -9.09 -18.30 6.21
N ALA A 506 -8.32 -17.88 5.20
CA ALA A 506 -8.25 -18.52 3.89
C ALA A 506 -7.02 -19.43 3.73
N PHE A 507 -7.14 -20.41 2.85
CA PHE A 507 -6.07 -21.35 2.53
C PHE A 507 -5.18 -20.82 1.41
N GLN A 508 -3.88 -21.10 1.47
CA GLN A 508 -2.87 -20.63 0.50
C GLN A 508 -3.18 -20.98 -0.96
N TRP A 509 -3.86 -22.09 -1.22
CA TRP A 509 -4.20 -22.47 -2.61
C TRP A 509 -5.16 -21.48 -3.28
N LEU A 510 -5.87 -20.66 -2.50
CA LEU A 510 -6.80 -19.66 -3.01
C LEU A 510 -6.09 -18.61 -3.87
N GLU A 511 -4.80 -18.34 -3.63
CA GLU A 511 -3.97 -17.42 -4.43
C GLU A 511 -3.85 -17.84 -5.89
N LYS A 512 -4.07 -19.13 -6.22
CA LYS A 512 -4.13 -19.58 -7.62
C LYS A 512 -5.28 -18.94 -8.41
N PHE A 513 -6.23 -18.33 -7.70
CA PHE A 513 -7.35 -17.59 -8.26
C PHE A 513 -7.17 -16.09 -8.09
N ASN A 514 -5.97 -15.60 -7.79
CA ASN A 514 -5.70 -14.18 -7.66
C ASN A 514 -6.05 -13.46 -8.96
N PRO A 515 -7.11 -12.63 -8.97
CA PRO A 515 -7.57 -11.94 -10.17
C PRO A 515 -6.70 -10.76 -10.59
N THR A 516 -5.72 -10.35 -9.80
CA THR A 516 -4.87 -9.19 -10.08
C THR A 516 -3.59 -9.62 -10.77
N GLU A 517 -3.38 -9.15 -12.00
CA GLU A 517 -2.24 -9.57 -12.83
C GLU A 517 -0.93 -8.87 -12.47
N PHE A 518 -0.99 -7.77 -11.73
CA PHE A 518 0.15 -6.92 -11.36
C PHE A 518 0.46 -6.94 -9.85
N PHE A 519 -0.23 -7.79 -9.09
CA PHE A 519 -0.12 -7.87 -7.64
C PHE A 519 -0.11 -9.33 -7.17
N GLU A 520 0.86 -9.73 -6.34
CA GLU A 520 0.97 -11.07 -5.74
C GLU A 520 0.39 -11.11 -4.31
N ASP A 521 -0.06 -12.28 -3.84
CA ASP A 521 -0.46 -12.49 -2.44
C ASP A 521 -1.58 -11.55 -1.93
N THR A 522 -2.56 -11.24 -2.78
CA THR A 522 -3.65 -10.31 -2.45
C THR A 522 -4.91 -10.97 -1.91
N LEU A 523 -5.06 -12.29 -2.03
CA LEU A 523 -6.33 -12.96 -1.66
C LEU A 523 -6.39 -13.39 -0.20
N ILE A 524 -5.25 -13.70 0.41
CA ILE A 524 -5.22 -14.23 1.77
C ILE A 524 -4.46 -13.29 2.70
N GLU A 525 -5.00 -13.13 3.90
CA GLU A 525 -4.31 -12.51 5.01
C GLU A 525 -3.19 -13.44 5.51
N ARG A 526 -2.06 -12.86 5.92
CA ARG A 526 -0.82 -13.59 6.24
C ARG A 526 -0.18 -13.01 7.47
N GLU A 527 0.66 -13.80 8.12
CA GLU A 527 1.48 -13.29 9.20
C GLU A 527 2.73 -12.59 8.66
N TYR A 528 3.14 -11.53 9.32
CA TYR A 528 4.27 -10.69 8.92
C TYR A 528 5.29 -10.58 10.05
N ILE A 529 6.55 -10.40 9.68
CA ILE A 529 7.66 -10.29 10.64
C ILE A 529 7.53 -9.02 11.45
N GLU A 530 7.09 -7.96 10.80
CA GLU A 530 6.98 -6.62 11.35
C GLU A 530 5.85 -6.54 12.38
N CYS A 531 4.66 -7.04 12.00
CA CYS A 531 3.54 -7.22 12.90
C CYS A 531 3.89 -8.09 14.11
N SER A 532 4.61 -9.19 13.89
CA SER A 532 5.03 -10.11 14.95
C SER A 532 6.06 -9.47 15.88
N GLY A 533 7.05 -8.76 15.33
CA GLY A 533 8.09 -8.05 16.06
C GLY A 533 7.50 -6.98 16.98
N SER A 534 6.61 -6.12 16.45
CA SER A 534 5.90 -5.10 17.24
C SER A 534 5.04 -5.71 18.34
N ALA A 535 4.27 -6.76 18.03
CA ALA A 535 3.44 -7.45 19.02
C ALA A 535 4.28 -8.01 20.17
N ILE A 536 5.42 -8.63 19.87
CA ILE A 536 6.33 -9.16 20.89
C ILE A 536 6.90 -8.04 21.78
N GLN A 537 7.44 -6.97 21.17
CA GLN A 537 8.01 -5.83 21.90
C GLN A 537 6.99 -5.23 22.87
N SER A 538 5.79 -4.92 22.38
CA SER A 538 4.73 -4.27 23.16
C SER A 538 4.20 -5.17 24.28
N LEU A 539 3.98 -6.46 24.01
CA LEU A 539 3.54 -7.44 25.01
C LEU A 539 4.60 -7.68 26.09
N ALA A 540 5.88 -7.75 25.71
CA ALA A 540 6.99 -7.90 26.64
C ALA A 540 7.10 -6.67 27.57
N MET A 541 6.94 -5.47 27.01
CA MET A 541 6.92 -4.23 27.78
C MET A 541 5.69 -4.15 28.70
N PHE A 542 4.50 -4.49 28.19
CA PHE A 542 3.27 -4.51 28.98
C PHE A 542 3.39 -5.48 30.16
N ARG A 543 3.88 -6.69 29.91
CA ARG A 543 4.14 -7.73 30.93
C ARG A 543 5.04 -7.23 32.06
N LYS A 544 6.01 -6.36 31.77
CA LYS A 544 6.89 -5.75 32.79
C LYS A 544 6.12 -4.80 33.71
N HIS A 545 5.20 -4.01 33.15
CA HIS A 545 4.39 -3.02 33.87
C HIS A 545 3.19 -3.64 34.59
N TYR A 546 2.59 -4.68 34.01
CA TYR A 546 1.38 -5.34 34.48
C TYR A 546 1.61 -6.86 34.63
N PRO A 547 2.47 -7.29 35.56
CA PRO A 547 2.97 -8.67 35.62
C PRO A 547 1.90 -9.73 35.93
N THR A 548 0.74 -9.34 36.44
CA THR A 548 -0.36 -10.24 36.82
C THR A 548 -1.46 -10.34 35.76
N HIS A 549 -1.61 -9.35 34.88
CA HIS A 549 -2.71 -9.31 33.92
C HIS A 549 -2.46 -10.27 32.76
N ARG A 550 -3.34 -11.29 32.58
CA ARG A 550 -3.27 -12.31 31.52
C ARG A 550 -1.89 -12.94 31.31
N ARG A 551 -1.10 -13.04 32.38
CA ARG A 551 0.33 -13.36 32.33
C ARG A 551 0.65 -14.62 31.52
N LYS A 552 -0.10 -15.71 31.73
CA LYS A 552 0.11 -16.98 31.04
C LYS A 552 -0.12 -16.86 29.52
N GLU A 553 -1.16 -16.13 29.13
CA GLU A 553 -1.53 -15.95 27.73
C GLU A 553 -0.51 -15.08 27.01
N ILE A 554 -0.03 -14.01 27.68
CA ILE A 554 1.02 -13.12 27.17
C ILE A 554 2.35 -13.88 27.02
N ASP A 555 2.77 -14.63 28.04
CA ASP A 555 4.02 -15.42 27.99
C ASP A 555 3.97 -16.44 26.85
N LEU A 556 2.83 -17.13 26.67
CA LEU A 556 2.62 -18.08 25.58
C LEU A 556 2.63 -17.39 24.21
N SER A 557 1.95 -16.24 24.10
CA SER A 557 1.90 -15.45 22.88
C SER A 557 3.28 -15.00 22.43
N ILE A 558 4.08 -14.45 23.35
CA ILE A 558 5.47 -14.05 23.09
C ILE A 558 6.30 -15.24 22.61
N ALA A 559 6.24 -16.38 23.33
CA ALA A 559 7.02 -17.57 22.97
C ALA A 559 6.68 -18.09 21.56
N ARG A 560 5.40 -18.08 21.19
CA ARG A 560 4.94 -18.49 19.86
C ARG A 560 5.37 -17.50 18.77
N GLY A 561 5.35 -16.19 19.06
CA GLY A 561 5.84 -15.16 18.15
C GLY A 561 7.34 -15.27 17.88
N VAL A 562 8.14 -15.51 18.92
CA VAL A 562 9.58 -15.78 18.79
C VAL A 562 9.82 -16.99 17.90
N HIS A 563 9.10 -18.09 18.17
CA HIS A 563 9.20 -19.30 17.35
C HIS A 563 8.87 -19.03 15.87
N TYR A 564 7.82 -18.24 15.60
CA TYR A 564 7.48 -17.83 14.24
C TYR A 564 8.62 -17.06 13.55
N ILE A 565 9.19 -16.05 14.22
CA ILE A 565 10.32 -15.27 13.68
C ILE A 565 11.52 -16.19 13.38
N GLU A 566 11.87 -17.11 14.27
CA GLU A 566 12.96 -18.07 14.05
C GLU A 566 12.69 -18.98 12.83
N GLN A 567 11.46 -19.48 12.66
CA GLN A 567 11.11 -20.39 11.56
C GLN A 567 11.07 -19.73 10.19
N THR A 568 10.88 -18.42 10.14
CA THR A 568 10.76 -17.63 8.91
C THR A 568 12.09 -17.01 8.45
N GLN A 569 13.16 -17.16 9.24
CA GLN A 569 14.48 -16.65 8.89
C GLN A 569 15.02 -17.33 7.62
N ASN A 570 15.54 -16.52 6.71
CA ASN A 570 16.23 -17.02 5.52
C ASN A 570 17.56 -17.68 5.88
N PRO A 571 18.09 -18.59 5.04
CA PRO A 571 19.39 -19.23 5.28
C PRO A 571 20.59 -18.27 5.41
N ASP A 572 20.50 -17.06 4.84
CA ASP A 572 21.50 -16.00 4.96
C ASP A 572 21.36 -15.17 6.25
N GLY A 573 20.36 -15.47 7.06
CA GLY A 573 20.05 -14.80 8.32
C GLY A 573 19.05 -13.65 8.20
N SER A 574 18.65 -13.26 6.99
CA SER A 574 17.71 -12.16 6.74
C SER A 574 16.25 -12.53 6.96
N TRP A 575 15.43 -11.50 7.11
CA TRP A 575 13.98 -11.60 7.00
C TRP A 575 13.50 -10.65 5.92
N TYR A 576 12.57 -11.13 5.09
CA TYR A 576 11.97 -10.33 4.03
C TYR A 576 10.99 -9.31 4.65
N GLY A 577 11.10 -8.05 4.22
CA GLY A 577 10.16 -6.98 4.60
C GLY A 577 8.95 -6.98 3.68
N CYS A 578 7.77 -7.13 4.26
CA CYS A 578 6.47 -7.11 3.60
C CYS A 578 5.70 -5.81 3.82
N TRP A 579 6.21 -4.82 4.56
CA TRP A 579 5.59 -3.49 4.68
C TRP A 579 6.59 -2.33 4.52
N GLY A 580 7.87 -2.66 4.33
CA GLY A 580 8.97 -1.74 4.02
C GLY A 580 10.04 -2.41 3.16
N ILE A 581 10.91 -1.62 2.52
CA ILE A 581 11.83 -2.08 1.45
C ILE A 581 13.24 -2.36 2.02
N CYS A 582 13.78 -3.57 1.96
CA CYS A 582 13.04 -4.82 2.10
C CYS A 582 13.68 -5.64 3.23
N TYR A 583 14.81 -6.29 2.98
CA TYR A 583 15.46 -7.15 3.97
C TYR A 583 16.00 -6.42 5.20
N THR A 584 16.44 -5.16 5.05
CA THR A 584 16.87 -4.33 6.19
C THR A 584 15.70 -4.05 7.14
N TYR A 585 14.52 -3.77 6.59
CA TYR A 585 13.29 -3.51 7.34
C TYR A 585 12.80 -4.76 8.08
N GLY A 586 12.64 -5.88 7.36
CA GLY A 586 12.21 -7.15 7.98
C GLY A 586 13.18 -7.62 9.06
N THR A 587 14.48 -7.51 8.81
CA THR A 587 15.51 -7.89 9.79
C THR A 587 15.48 -6.99 11.04
N TRP A 588 15.24 -5.69 10.89
CA TRP A 588 15.12 -4.77 12.03
C TRP A 588 14.00 -5.20 12.99
N PHE A 589 12.77 -5.41 12.49
CA PHE A 589 11.65 -5.84 13.33
C PHE A 589 11.86 -7.23 13.96
N ALA A 590 12.42 -8.18 13.20
CA ALA A 590 12.75 -9.50 13.72
C ALA A 590 13.69 -9.39 14.92
N VAL A 591 14.78 -8.63 14.75
CA VAL A 591 15.81 -8.47 15.77
C VAL A 591 15.26 -7.78 17.01
N GLU A 592 14.53 -6.67 16.87
CA GLU A 592 13.90 -5.97 18.00
C GLU A 592 12.92 -6.86 18.77
N GLY A 593 12.11 -7.65 18.06
CA GLY A 593 11.23 -8.65 18.67
C GLY A 593 11.99 -9.70 19.48
N LEU A 594 13.07 -10.23 18.92
CA LEU A 594 13.91 -11.24 19.58
C LEU A 594 14.66 -10.69 20.79
N VAL A 595 15.20 -9.45 20.73
CA VAL A 595 15.89 -8.78 21.86
C VAL A 595 14.95 -8.50 23.02
N SER A 596 13.72 -8.12 22.72
CA SER A 596 12.72 -7.79 23.73
C SER A 596 12.32 -9.00 24.59
N CYS A 597 12.68 -10.21 24.17
CA CYS A 597 12.42 -11.45 24.88
C CYS A 597 13.58 -11.87 25.78
N VAL A 598 13.44 -11.65 27.09
CA VAL A 598 14.46 -11.97 28.13
C VAL A 598 14.67 -13.49 28.38
N PHE A 599 14.15 -14.36 27.51
CA PHE A 599 14.16 -15.83 27.73
C PHE A 599 15.22 -16.58 26.93
N GLN A 600 15.95 -15.92 26.03
CA GLN A 600 16.97 -16.57 25.22
C GLN A 600 18.34 -15.96 25.44
N VAL A 601 19.32 -16.83 25.72
CA VAL A 601 20.75 -16.52 25.66
C VAL A 601 21.24 -17.06 24.34
N TYR A 602 21.58 -16.16 23.42
CA TYR A 602 22.07 -16.57 22.12
C TYR A 602 23.59 -16.76 22.19
N THR A 603 24.02 -17.98 21.88
CA THR A 603 25.44 -18.37 21.90
C THR A 603 26.02 -18.40 20.49
N ASN A 604 27.31 -18.10 20.36
CA ASN A 604 28.01 -18.15 19.08
C ASN A 604 27.92 -19.54 18.43
N LEU A 605 27.78 -19.57 17.11
CA LEU A 605 27.94 -20.79 16.33
C LEU A 605 29.39 -21.29 16.46
N GLU A 606 29.57 -22.61 16.56
CA GLU A 606 30.91 -23.22 16.49
C GLU A 606 31.62 -22.81 15.19
N GLY A 607 32.87 -22.36 15.36
CA GLY A 607 33.76 -21.93 14.26
C GLY A 607 33.78 -20.42 13.96
N GLY A 608 33.15 -19.55 14.77
CA GLY A 608 33.28 -18.10 14.61
C GLY A 608 32.67 -17.54 13.31
N ARG A 609 31.62 -18.20 12.82
CA ARG A 609 30.93 -17.81 11.58
C ARG A 609 30.03 -16.59 11.82
N PRO A 610 30.08 -15.54 10.98
CA PRO A 610 29.19 -14.39 11.10
C PRO A 610 27.75 -14.79 10.77
N ASN A 611 26.78 -14.29 11.56
CA ASN A 611 25.35 -14.38 11.24
C ASN A 611 24.67 -12.99 11.37
N LEU A 612 23.57 -12.79 10.65
CA LEU A 612 22.92 -11.47 10.57
C LEU A 612 22.37 -10.97 11.90
N VAL A 613 21.95 -11.87 12.79
CA VAL A 613 21.51 -11.55 14.15
C VAL A 613 22.68 -11.02 14.98
N GLN A 614 23.90 -11.54 14.80
CA GLN A 614 25.12 -10.99 15.38
C GLN A 614 25.55 -9.68 14.74
N THR A 615 25.21 -9.41 13.47
CA THR A 615 25.49 -8.10 12.83
C THR A 615 24.51 -7.03 13.30
N ALA A 616 23.23 -7.37 13.43
CA ALA A 616 22.19 -6.47 13.92
C ALA A 616 22.28 -6.27 15.44
N TRP A 617 22.61 -7.33 16.21
CA TRP A 617 23.00 -7.18 17.61
C TRP A 617 24.38 -6.59 17.77
N ALA A 618 25.35 -6.77 16.88
CA ALA A 618 26.58 -5.99 16.98
C ALA A 618 26.23 -4.51 16.79
N LEU A 619 25.38 -4.14 15.83
CA LEU A 619 24.99 -2.75 15.65
C LEU A 619 24.25 -2.20 16.88
N LEU A 620 23.21 -2.88 17.35
CA LEU A 620 22.37 -2.43 18.48
C LEU A 620 23.09 -2.58 19.83
N SER A 621 23.84 -3.65 20.06
CA SER A 621 24.61 -3.86 21.29
C SER A 621 25.90 -3.04 21.35
N LEU A 622 26.51 -2.65 20.22
CA LEU A 622 27.63 -1.68 20.24
C LEU A 622 27.15 -0.26 20.55
N ILE A 623 25.89 0.06 20.19
CA ILE A 623 25.20 1.30 20.57
C ILE A 623 24.81 1.27 22.06
N ASP A 624 24.23 0.16 22.53
CA ASP A 624 23.71 0.02 23.90
C ASP A 624 24.80 -0.27 24.97
N ALA A 625 25.96 -0.83 24.57
CA ALA A 625 27.07 -1.17 25.47
C ALA A 625 28.23 -0.15 25.50
N GLY A 626 28.06 1.04 24.93
CA GLY A 626 29.05 2.14 25.02
C GLY A 626 30.37 1.93 24.25
N GLN A 627 30.44 0.94 23.37
CA GLN A 627 31.64 0.59 22.57
C GLN A 627 31.63 1.34 21.23
N ARG A 628 31.64 2.67 21.32
CA ARG A 628 31.64 3.59 20.17
C ARG A 628 32.88 3.46 19.28
N SER A 629 33.99 2.88 19.74
CA SER A 629 35.34 3.20 19.26
C SER A 629 36.09 2.14 18.40
N SER A 630 35.48 1.05 17.93
CA SER A 630 36.29 -0.05 17.31
C SER A 630 35.83 -0.62 15.96
N SER A 631 34.81 -0.08 15.30
CA SER A 631 34.44 -0.52 13.94
C SER A 631 34.36 0.65 12.97
N SER A 632 35.26 0.69 11.98
CA SER A 632 35.28 1.69 10.92
C SER A 632 33.96 1.76 10.15
N ASN A 633 33.20 0.66 10.10
CA ASN A 633 31.92 0.59 9.39
C ASN A 633 30.79 1.28 10.16
N ILE A 634 30.80 1.27 11.50
CA ILE A 634 29.81 1.96 12.34
C ILE A 634 30.04 3.46 12.33
N PHE A 635 31.31 3.89 12.39
CA PHE A 635 31.64 5.30 12.22
C PHE A 635 31.32 5.81 10.82
N ARG A 636 31.51 4.99 9.78
CA ARG A 636 31.06 5.35 8.42
C ARG A 636 29.54 5.48 8.36
N LEU A 637 28.80 4.52 8.90
CA LEU A 637 27.32 4.56 8.93
C LEU A 637 26.79 5.74 9.75
N LEU A 638 27.37 6.03 10.92
CA LEU A 638 27.03 7.21 11.73
C LEU A 638 27.37 8.50 10.97
N ARG A 639 28.48 8.54 10.23
CA ARG A 639 28.83 9.71 9.41
C ARG A 639 27.85 9.90 8.27
N ASP A 640 27.46 8.83 7.59
CA ASP A 640 26.45 8.85 6.54
C ASP A 640 25.11 9.31 7.13
N LEU A 641 24.68 8.78 8.28
CA LEU A 641 23.50 9.24 9.01
C LEU A 641 23.58 10.72 9.41
N LEU A 642 24.73 11.20 9.88
CA LEU A 642 24.92 12.60 10.22
C LEU A 642 24.89 13.50 8.98
N ALA A 643 25.45 13.06 7.84
CA ALA A 643 25.38 13.76 6.57
C ALA A 643 23.94 13.78 6.01
N ILE A 644 23.19 12.71 6.23
CA ILE A 644 21.79 12.60 5.87
C ILE A 644 20.96 13.56 6.73
N LEU A 645 21.06 13.48 8.07
CA LEU A 645 20.34 14.37 8.98
C LEU A 645 20.74 15.84 8.77
N PHE A 646 22.00 16.10 8.38
CA PHE A 646 22.45 17.39 7.89
C PHE A 646 21.59 17.85 6.70
N LEU A 647 21.47 17.03 5.64
CA LEU A 647 20.69 17.37 4.44
C LEU A 647 19.21 17.62 4.77
N LEU A 648 18.58 16.74 5.54
CA LEU A 648 17.14 16.81 5.87
C LEU A 648 16.75 18.03 6.70
N SER A 649 17.64 18.46 7.59
CA SER A 649 17.37 19.59 8.46
C SER A 649 17.77 20.93 7.86
N SER A 650 18.45 20.97 6.69
CA SER A 650 18.95 22.20 6.07
C SER A 650 17.85 23.21 5.75
N GLY A 651 16.67 22.76 5.34
CA GLY A 651 15.62 23.62 4.79
C GLY A 651 16.05 24.43 3.55
N ASP A 652 17.26 24.19 3.03
CA ASP A 652 17.88 24.91 1.92
C ASP A 652 17.66 24.10 0.63
N SER A 653 16.79 24.60 -0.24
CA SER A 653 16.51 24.05 -1.57
C SER A 653 17.64 24.33 -2.59
N GLY A 654 18.83 24.72 -2.11
CA GLY A 654 19.96 25.16 -2.94
C GLY A 654 21.13 24.19 -3.03
N PHE A 655 21.04 22.97 -2.49
CA PHE A 655 22.18 22.05 -2.48
C PHE A 655 22.34 21.32 -3.82
N ASP A 656 23.44 21.62 -4.53
CA ASP A 656 23.81 20.95 -5.78
C ASP A 656 24.23 19.49 -5.51
N TRP A 657 23.30 18.56 -5.79
CA TRP A 657 23.49 17.11 -5.71
C TRP A 657 24.69 16.58 -6.51
N ASN A 658 25.29 17.39 -7.41
CA ASN A 658 26.40 16.94 -8.25
C ASN A 658 27.79 16.91 -7.58
N THR A 659 27.98 17.49 -6.39
CA THR A 659 29.35 17.79 -5.90
C THR A 659 29.90 16.92 -4.76
N THR A 660 29.14 15.98 -4.18
CA THR A 660 29.64 15.21 -3.01
C THR A 660 29.61 13.67 -3.14
N ILE A 661 29.09 13.10 -4.24
CA ILE A 661 29.23 11.66 -4.51
C ILE A 661 29.83 11.48 -5.90
N SER A 662 31.16 11.37 -5.96
CA SER A 662 31.85 10.95 -7.18
C SER A 662 31.56 9.46 -7.45
N PRO A 663 31.03 9.08 -8.63
CA PRO A 663 30.76 7.67 -8.97
C PRO A 663 32.01 6.79 -9.12
N ALA A 664 33.21 7.33 -8.90
CA ALA A 664 34.47 6.73 -9.35
C ALA A 664 35.31 6.02 -8.26
N ALA A 665 34.80 5.81 -7.05
CA ALA A 665 35.60 5.21 -5.97
C ALA A 665 34.93 4.03 -5.23
N LEU A 666 33.98 3.34 -5.86
CA LEU A 666 33.53 2.03 -5.37
C LEU A 666 34.52 0.96 -5.86
N PRO A 667 35.31 0.30 -4.99
CA PRO A 667 35.97 -0.94 -5.38
C PRO A 667 34.90 -1.98 -5.75
N PRO A 668 35.21 -2.94 -6.64
CA PRO A 668 34.23 -3.93 -7.06
C PRO A 668 33.67 -4.67 -5.85
N PRO A 669 32.40 -5.11 -5.88
CA PRO A 669 31.85 -5.91 -4.80
C PRO A 669 32.76 -7.14 -4.59
N PRO A 670 33.16 -7.48 -3.34
CA PRO A 670 33.74 -8.77 -3.11
C PRO A 670 32.73 -9.81 -3.60
N SER A 671 33.21 -10.71 -4.44
CA SER A 671 32.47 -11.84 -4.98
C SER A 671 31.65 -12.50 -3.87
N LEU A 672 30.33 -12.43 -4.00
CA LEU A 672 29.39 -13.20 -3.20
C LEU A 672 29.70 -14.69 -3.45
N LEU A 673 30.45 -15.26 -2.52
CA LEU A 673 30.81 -16.66 -2.51
C LEU A 673 29.54 -17.48 -2.27
N CYS A 674 29.02 -18.06 -3.35
CA CYS A 674 27.96 -19.07 -3.32
C CYS A 674 28.41 -20.27 -2.48
N PHE A 675 27.66 -20.65 -1.44
CA PHE A 675 27.89 -21.95 -0.79
C PHE A 675 26.61 -22.70 -0.38
N SER A 676 26.68 -23.99 -0.70
CA SER A 676 25.68 -25.04 -0.55
C SER A 676 25.61 -25.60 0.87
N VAL A 677 24.44 -26.07 1.27
CA VAL A 677 24.27 -26.97 2.42
C VAL A 677 24.74 -28.38 2.04
N ALA A 678 25.59 -29.01 2.86
CA ALA A 678 25.86 -30.44 2.79
C ALA A 678 25.93 -31.04 4.21
N THR A 679 25.14 -32.09 4.42
CA THR A 679 25.25 -33.02 5.54
C THR A 679 26.41 -34.00 5.32
N SER A 680 27.20 -34.24 6.36
CA SER A 680 28.36 -35.13 6.51
C SER A 680 28.64 -36.19 5.43
N GLY A 681 29.83 -36.15 4.81
CA GLY A 681 30.48 -37.31 4.18
C GLY A 681 31.50 -37.04 3.07
N SER A 682 32.80 -37.10 3.42
CA SER A 682 34.01 -37.43 2.61
C SER A 682 34.42 -36.64 1.34
N ASN A 683 35.66 -36.12 1.40
CA ASN A 683 36.68 -35.78 0.38
C ASN A 683 36.36 -35.85 -1.13
N SER A 684 36.52 -34.72 -1.83
CA SER A 684 37.36 -34.59 -3.06
C SER A 684 37.40 -33.14 -3.60
N SER A 685 38.55 -32.76 -4.17
CA SER A 685 38.95 -31.47 -4.76
C SER A 685 38.42 -31.19 -6.20
N PHE A 686 38.72 -29.98 -6.72
CA PHE A 686 38.46 -29.37 -8.06
C PHE A 686 37.16 -28.54 -8.16
N GLY A 687 37.09 -27.35 -8.80
CA GLY A 687 38.03 -26.50 -9.55
C GLY A 687 37.29 -25.20 -9.94
N GLU A 688 38.01 -24.09 -10.13
CA GLU A 688 37.50 -22.78 -10.53
C GLU A 688 36.97 -22.78 -11.99
N GLU A 689 35.82 -22.15 -12.24
CA GLU A 689 35.46 -21.67 -13.57
C GLU A 689 34.66 -20.35 -13.52
N THR A 690 35.11 -19.44 -14.36
CA THR A 690 34.80 -18.02 -14.49
C THR A 690 33.50 -17.79 -15.26
N ILE A 691 32.58 -16.95 -14.77
CA ILE A 691 31.60 -16.27 -15.63
C ILE A 691 31.47 -14.80 -15.19
N SER A 692 31.96 -13.93 -16.06
CA SER A 692 31.85 -12.46 -16.01
C SER A 692 30.77 -12.02 -17.00
N SER A 693 30.29 -10.78 -16.79
CA SER A 693 29.50 -9.91 -17.67
C SER A 693 27.97 -10.08 -17.67
N GLU A 694 27.29 -9.35 -16.76
CA GLU A 694 26.04 -8.59 -17.00
C GLU A 694 25.48 -7.94 -15.70
N LEU A 695 26.28 -7.09 -15.02
CA LEU A 695 25.84 -6.30 -13.86
C LEU A 695 26.37 -4.85 -13.97
N LYS A 696 25.83 -4.08 -14.91
CA LYS A 696 26.26 -2.69 -15.15
C LYS A 696 25.15 -1.64 -15.17
N SER A 697 23.96 -1.90 -14.60
CA SER A 697 22.87 -0.90 -14.64
C SER A 697 21.99 -0.80 -13.39
N LEU A 698 22.54 -0.97 -12.19
CA LEU A 698 21.85 -0.63 -10.94
C LEU A 698 22.65 0.44 -10.20
N SER A 699 22.46 1.70 -10.62
CA SER A 699 22.85 2.86 -9.82
C SER A 699 21.77 3.08 -8.75
N CYS A 700 22.05 2.64 -7.54
CA CYS A 700 21.23 2.93 -6.36
C CYS A 700 21.50 4.39 -5.95
N SER A 701 20.65 5.32 -6.39
CA SER A 701 20.61 6.70 -5.91
C SER A 701 19.32 6.91 -5.11
N THR A 702 19.23 6.32 -3.93
CA THR A 702 18.14 6.53 -2.97
C THR A 702 18.60 7.54 -1.93
N THR A 703 18.13 8.77 -2.06
CA THR A 703 18.32 9.90 -1.14
C THR A 703 17.45 9.73 0.11
N SER A 704 18.00 9.02 1.08
CA SER A 704 18.09 9.34 2.51
C SER A 704 17.10 10.27 3.29
N GLU A 705 15.88 10.59 2.88
CA GLU A 705 14.82 11.11 3.80
C GLU A 705 14.18 10.01 4.67
N LEU A 706 14.87 8.89 4.86
CA LEU A 706 14.26 7.55 4.86
C LEU A 706 14.11 6.84 6.21
N TRP A 707 14.45 7.46 7.35
CA TRP A 707 14.47 6.74 8.64
C TRP A 707 13.33 7.06 9.61
N ILE A 708 12.48 8.05 9.34
CA ILE A 708 11.30 8.36 10.19
C ILE A 708 10.00 8.47 9.37
N THR A 709 10.07 8.67 8.05
CA THR A 709 8.91 8.96 7.19
C THR A 709 8.49 7.84 6.23
N PHE A 710 9.15 6.68 6.24
CA PHE A 710 8.74 5.53 5.42
C PHE A 710 7.84 4.59 6.22
N GLY A 711 6.61 5.07 6.43
CA GLY A 711 5.47 4.27 6.83
C GLY A 711 4.52 4.07 5.65
N CYS A 712 4.65 2.92 4.98
CA CYS A 712 3.61 2.30 4.16
C CYS A 712 3.15 3.06 2.90
N SER A 713 3.56 2.56 1.74
CA SER A 713 2.54 2.27 0.73
C SER A 713 2.04 0.86 1.02
N VAL A 714 0.79 0.72 1.47
CA VAL A 714 0.14 -0.58 1.71
C VAL A 714 0.02 -1.47 0.45
N LEU A 715 0.52 -0.99 -0.69
CA LEU A 715 0.58 -1.72 -1.96
C LEU A 715 2.02 -1.92 -2.51
N PHE A 716 3.06 -1.30 -1.93
CA PHE A 716 4.45 -1.50 -2.38
C PHE A 716 4.97 -2.95 -2.23
N PRO A 717 4.67 -3.66 -1.14
CA PRO A 717 5.19 -5.01 -0.89
C PRO A 717 4.63 -6.09 -1.82
N ILE A 718 3.55 -5.76 -2.50
CA ILE A 718 2.85 -6.65 -3.43
C ILE A 718 3.61 -6.73 -4.78
N LEU A 719 4.59 -5.84 -5.01
CA LEU A 719 5.29 -5.66 -6.29
C LEU A 719 6.70 -6.30 -6.37
N GLU A 720 7.35 -6.60 -5.26
CA GLU A 720 8.71 -7.20 -5.26
C GLU A 720 8.77 -8.67 -4.82
N MET A 721 7.64 -9.29 -4.44
CA MET A 721 7.58 -10.68 -3.92
C MET A 721 8.10 -11.76 -4.91
N GLY A 722 8.01 -11.52 -6.21
CA GLY A 722 8.18 -12.52 -7.26
C GLY A 722 9.50 -12.49 -8.05
N TRP A 723 10.37 -11.49 -7.85
CA TRP A 723 11.63 -11.40 -8.61
C TRP A 723 12.76 -12.26 -8.02
N ASP A 724 12.93 -12.25 -6.69
CA ASP A 724 14.03 -13.01 -6.04
C ASP A 724 13.67 -14.44 -5.63
N ARG A 725 12.39 -14.74 -5.36
CA ARG A 725 11.96 -16.11 -4.96
C ARG A 725 12.18 -17.14 -6.07
N ARG A 726 12.13 -16.73 -7.34
CA ARG A 726 12.37 -17.60 -8.50
C ARG A 726 13.84 -18.02 -8.66
N ARG A 727 14.82 -17.25 -8.16
CA ARG A 727 16.22 -17.73 -8.11
C ARG A 727 16.38 -18.86 -7.09
N GLY A 728 15.72 -18.76 -5.93
CA GLY A 728 15.79 -19.77 -4.88
C GLY A 728 15.10 -21.11 -5.20
N GLU A 729 13.99 -21.09 -5.96
CA GLU A 729 13.28 -22.33 -6.33
C GLU A 729 13.90 -23.10 -7.51
N LEU A 730 14.57 -22.39 -8.44
CA LEU A 730 15.29 -23.03 -9.55
C LEU A 730 16.53 -23.79 -9.07
N GLU A 731 17.20 -23.34 -8.00
CA GLU A 731 18.33 -24.07 -7.40
C GLU A 731 17.90 -25.34 -6.63
N LYS A 732 16.68 -25.39 -6.08
CA LYS A 732 16.16 -26.55 -5.34
C LYS A 732 15.77 -27.74 -6.23
N ARG A 733 15.54 -27.54 -7.54
CA ARG A 733 15.20 -28.64 -8.48
C ARG A 733 16.42 -29.33 -9.12
N GLY A 734 17.64 -28.86 -8.86
CA GLY A 734 18.87 -29.38 -9.47
C GLY A 734 19.66 -30.45 -8.69
N ARG A 735 19.31 -30.77 -7.43
CA ARG A 735 20.09 -31.72 -6.61
C ARG A 735 19.22 -32.74 -5.89
N CYS A 736 18.77 -33.76 -6.60
CA CYS A 736 18.43 -35.05 -5.99
C CYS A 736 18.48 -36.19 -7.00
N ARG A 737 19.68 -36.75 -7.22
CA ARG A 737 19.88 -38.12 -7.73
C ARG A 737 21.32 -38.57 -7.48
N LYS A 738 21.54 -39.39 -6.44
CA LYS A 738 22.51 -40.50 -6.39
C LYS A 738 22.42 -41.32 -5.09
N THR A 739 21.70 -42.44 -5.21
CA THR A 739 22.03 -43.83 -4.77
C THR A 739 22.61 -44.16 -3.39
N ARG A 740 21.91 -45.07 -2.68
CA ARG A 740 22.51 -46.31 -2.13
C ARG A 740 21.49 -47.47 -2.10
N ALA A 741 21.89 -48.63 -2.65
CA ALA A 741 21.19 -49.93 -2.65
C ALA A 741 21.55 -50.73 -1.39
N THR A 742 20.72 -51.64 -0.82
CA THR A 742 20.42 -53.04 -1.23
C THR A 742 19.43 -53.61 -0.19
N LEU A 743 18.37 -54.36 -0.52
CA LEU A 743 18.33 -55.83 -0.69
C LEU A 743 16.90 -56.28 -1.11
N GLY A 744 16.79 -57.23 -2.05
CA GLY A 744 15.66 -58.18 -2.15
C GLY A 744 14.60 -57.99 -3.26
N SER A 745 14.86 -58.50 -4.47
CA SER A 745 13.88 -58.85 -5.54
C SER A 745 13.26 -60.25 -5.27
N PRO A 746 12.17 -60.76 -5.93
CA PRO A 746 11.80 -60.65 -7.38
C PRO A 746 10.26 -60.68 -7.70
N PRO A 747 9.77 -60.89 -8.95
CA PRO A 747 9.98 -60.08 -10.16
C PRO A 747 8.69 -59.75 -11.00
N ALA A 748 8.81 -58.66 -11.79
CA ALA A 748 8.40 -58.46 -13.19
C ALA A 748 6.95 -58.62 -13.71
N ALA A 749 6.43 -57.54 -14.32
CA ALA A 749 5.81 -57.57 -15.65
C ALA A 749 6.07 -56.24 -16.40
N ARG A 750 6.61 -56.32 -17.62
CA ARG A 750 6.86 -55.21 -18.55
C ARG A 750 5.68 -55.06 -19.50
N ILE A 751 5.29 -53.83 -19.84
CA ILE A 751 4.54 -53.48 -21.06
C ILE A 751 5.23 -52.27 -21.71
N PRO A 752 5.53 -52.30 -23.03
CA PRO A 752 6.25 -51.23 -23.74
C PRO A 752 5.36 -50.04 -24.15
N PRO A 753 5.94 -48.88 -24.52
CA PRO A 753 5.21 -47.66 -24.84
C PRO A 753 4.65 -47.66 -26.27
N LEU A 754 3.45 -47.08 -26.45
CA LEU A 754 2.83 -46.84 -27.75
C LEU A 754 3.09 -45.40 -28.22
N GLU A 755 3.54 -45.30 -29.46
CA GLU A 755 3.83 -44.08 -30.20
C GLU A 755 2.56 -43.26 -30.53
N ILE A 756 2.71 -41.94 -30.56
CA ILE A 756 1.70 -40.97 -30.96
C ILE A 756 1.97 -40.57 -32.43
N PRO A 757 1.01 -40.74 -33.36
CA PRO A 757 1.11 -40.10 -34.68
C PRO A 757 0.42 -38.73 -34.72
N ASN A 758 1.02 -37.85 -35.51
CA ASN A 758 0.66 -36.44 -35.71
C ASN A 758 -0.58 -36.23 -36.59
N ARG A 759 -1.15 -35.03 -36.45
CA ARG A 759 -2.28 -34.44 -37.20
C ARG A 759 -2.09 -34.48 -38.73
N ARG A 760 -3.12 -34.93 -39.46
CA ARG A 760 -3.90 -34.18 -40.48
C ARG A 760 -4.91 -35.11 -41.17
N ASP A 761 -6.00 -34.48 -41.63
CA ASP A 761 -7.09 -35.00 -42.47
C ASP A 761 -8.10 -35.94 -41.81
N PHE A 762 -9.33 -35.45 -41.65
CA PHE A 762 -10.53 -36.03 -42.27
C PHE A 762 -11.74 -35.12 -41.98
N GLY A 763 -12.24 -34.47 -43.04
CA GLY A 763 -13.59 -33.93 -43.09
C GLY A 763 -14.59 -35.03 -43.44
N GLU A 764 -15.86 -34.71 -43.18
CA GLU A 764 -17.07 -35.42 -43.61
C GLU A 764 -17.37 -36.77 -42.98
N ARG A 765 -18.37 -36.79 -42.08
CA ARG A 765 -19.57 -37.61 -42.26
C ARG A 765 -20.65 -37.25 -41.24
N LEU A 766 -21.89 -37.33 -41.74
CA LEU A 766 -23.19 -37.25 -41.07
C LEU A 766 -23.82 -35.85 -41.04
N GLY A 767 -24.38 -35.51 -42.20
CA GLY A 767 -25.38 -34.46 -42.32
C GLY A 767 -26.74 -34.90 -41.77
N ILE A 768 -27.47 -33.92 -41.26
CA ILE A 768 -28.94 -33.92 -41.19
C ILE A 768 -29.40 -32.52 -41.64
N GLN A 769 -30.52 -32.54 -42.36
CA GLN A 769 -30.99 -31.60 -43.37
C GLN A 769 -31.41 -30.21 -42.90
N ASP A 770 -31.21 -29.30 -43.83
CA ASP A 770 -31.64 -27.91 -43.94
C ASP A 770 -33.16 -27.83 -44.23
N HIS A 771 -33.89 -26.97 -43.50
CA HIS A 771 -35.19 -26.45 -43.94
C HIS A 771 -35.14 -24.92 -43.88
N ARG A 772 -34.99 -24.32 -45.06
CA ARG A 772 -35.33 -22.91 -45.33
C ARG A 772 -36.83 -22.78 -45.56
N LEU A 773 -37.46 -21.74 -45.04
CA LEU A 773 -37.90 -20.56 -45.81
C LEU A 773 -38.86 -19.66 -45.02
N ASN A 774 -38.44 -18.39 -44.99
CA ASN A 774 -39.22 -17.18 -45.24
C ASN A 774 -39.74 -16.27 -44.10
N PRO A 775 -39.75 -14.95 -44.38
CA PRO A 775 -39.77 -13.86 -43.40
C PRO A 775 -41.14 -13.20 -43.31
N LEU A 776 -41.44 -12.59 -42.15
CA LEU A 776 -42.46 -11.55 -42.07
C LEU A 776 -41.95 -10.38 -41.22
N SER A 777 -42.25 -9.21 -41.75
CA SER A 777 -41.74 -7.89 -41.42
C SER A 777 -42.78 -7.12 -40.55
N PRO A 778 -42.75 -5.78 -40.40
CA PRO A 778 -42.75 -5.13 -39.08
C PRO A 778 -43.98 -4.25 -38.80
N SER A 779 -44.29 -3.96 -37.53
CA SER A 779 -44.96 -2.72 -37.10
C SER A 779 -45.25 -2.76 -35.60
N PHE A 780 -44.74 -1.82 -34.82
CA PHE A 780 -45.48 -0.60 -34.51
C PHE A 780 -44.56 0.43 -33.87
N ALA A 781 -44.78 1.67 -34.29
CA ALA A 781 -43.96 2.84 -34.07
C ALA A 781 -44.47 3.67 -32.88
N GLN A 782 -43.59 4.60 -32.46
CA GLN A 782 -43.90 5.96 -32.02
C GLN A 782 -44.82 6.15 -30.80
N ILE A 783 -44.19 6.58 -29.70
CA ILE A 783 -44.62 7.80 -29.01
C ILE A 783 -43.39 8.70 -28.86
N GLN A 784 -43.33 9.72 -29.71
CA GLN A 784 -42.49 10.90 -29.57
C GLN A 784 -43.42 12.08 -29.25
N SER A 785 -43.07 12.85 -28.22
CA SER A 785 -43.25 14.32 -28.06
C SER A 785 -43.34 14.61 -26.55
N THR A 786 -42.86 15.70 -25.96
CA THR A 786 -42.09 16.91 -26.32
C THR A 786 -41.92 17.63 -24.97
N PHE A 787 -40.80 18.33 -24.72
CA PHE A 787 -40.66 19.65 -24.05
C PHE A 787 -39.18 19.91 -23.67
N PRO A 788 -38.73 21.18 -23.60
CA PRO A 788 -37.49 21.61 -24.21
C PRO A 788 -36.34 21.76 -23.20
N LEU A 789 -35.13 21.64 -23.72
CA LEU A 789 -33.89 22.04 -23.07
C LEU A 789 -33.87 23.57 -22.86
N SER A 790 -33.51 23.98 -21.65
CA SER A 790 -32.97 25.31 -21.36
C SER A 790 -31.58 25.12 -20.72
N PRO A 791 -30.53 25.78 -21.21
CA PRO A 791 -29.20 25.70 -20.63
C PRO A 791 -29.15 26.49 -19.32
N ILE A 792 -28.62 25.89 -18.26
CA ILE A 792 -28.30 26.59 -17.01
C ILE A 792 -26.96 27.31 -17.24
N GLU A 793 -27.04 28.64 -17.35
CA GLU A 793 -25.89 29.54 -17.29
C GLU A 793 -25.28 29.53 -15.88
N ILE A 794 -23.95 29.46 -15.82
CA ILE A 794 -23.15 29.66 -14.61
C ILE A 794 -23.06 31.18 -14.38
N PRO A 795 -23.52 31.74 -13.24
CA PRO A 795 -23.39 33.18 -13.01
C PRO A 795 -21.98 33.53 -12.52
N ASP A 796 -21.33 34.37 -13.31
CA ASP A 796 -20.11 35.13 -13.00
C ASP A 796 -20.46 36.23 -11.98
N HIS A 797 -19.98 36.14 -10.73
CA HIS A 797 -20.19 37.17 -9.71
C HIS A 797 -18.91 37.98 -9.48
N ARG A 798 -18.82 39.12 -10.17
CA ARG A 798 -18.03 40.28 -9.74
C ARG A 798 -18.80 41.10 -8.70
N LEU A 799 -18.04 41.51 -7.69
CA LEU A 799 -18.31 42.43 -6.58
C LEU A 799 -19.16 43.67 -6.94
N ASN A 800 -20.15 44.02 -6.09
CA ASN A 800 -20.21 45.26 -5.29
C ASN A 800 -21.50 45.37 -4.42
N PRO A 801 -21.63 46.30 -3.43
CA PRO A 801 -21.74 45.90 -2.02
C PRO A 801 -23.00 46.41 -1.25
N LEU A 802 -23.10 45.97 0.02
CA LEU A 802 -23.79 46.56 1.19
C LEU A 802 -25.33 46.43 1.39
N SER A 803 -25.68 45.53 2.33
CA SER A 803 -26.51 45.75 3.55
C SER A 803 -28.08 45.84 3.44
N PRO A 804 -28.84 45.78 4.56
CA PRO A 804 -29.33 44.54 5.19
C PRO A 804 -30.85 44.53 5.47
N SER A 805 -31.49 43.36 5.65
CA SER A 805 -32.64 43.20 6.58
C SER A 805 -33.25 41.78 6.61
N TYR A 806 -33.27 41.21 7.82
CA TYR A 806 -34.36 40.46 8.47
C TYR A 806 -35.36 39.66 7.60
N ARG A 807 -35.27 38.33 7.66
CA ARG A 807 -36.11 37.44 8.50
C ARG A 807 -35.64 36.00 8.44
#